data_AF-A0A5E4N3M2-F1
#
_entry.id   AF-A0A5E4N3M2-F1
#
_cell.length_a   1.000
_cell.length_b   1.000
_cell.length_c   1.000
_cell.angle_alpha   90.00
_cell.angle_beta   90.00
_cell.angle_gamma   90.00
#
_symmetry.space_group_name_H-M   'P 1'
#
loop_
_entity.id
_entity.type
_entity.pdbx_description
1 polymer ?
#
loop_
_entity_poly.entity_id
_entity_poly.type
_entity_poly.pdbx_seq_one_letter_code
_entity_poly.pdbx_strand_id
1 'polypeptide(L)'
;MLGLHDEALVQYDELDAMFTQFILNSPVGNVPHWLTEFQGVLERWSAVLYMENISRTQREAIKNRKLSLLEFRCYLFSRQASLLMAASKPWQVAERALIFLHQAVSDLKTLEIDCPKGSVACWVLQCCAQILIICQTVKKSAHLEECSHHTAPLLYYSLKKLYELGELCGLLPDSVQTTEQLHTVQVLCSGMQSGHDLTAATESVATLKTALSSSETFSKHYLDVAELAISTYKHNKLMRCAHSLVGLELAKFYTLSGDTTKRTAFLVKALKLFEQDNWKLLIVQTNLELVKCFKKIGNVDQFVKTCLQLASSSECNIQVRQNHFDQMLSMIQESNVECFYPMDGVIVLDQIDVKSNDEDNYPSIVSLKFKSNLPRNVVCPKISISVVIGSAMKKMKNKFNLAKSTYSYDIKKDNVLPMAYNHNYQQDGHFASTGILCLNQKSYLKRQDSQRRKPSTNFNKNDFHDIISANSVTITPGINVIDLTLNNSKNMESGIYFLDKLSILLESRLELLTSVPFGLMFALKNVNSTARLDLSDNQCLFAGVEEMSILSLQFGTKSKKIIDKIQLHSTPGLTFCMKDDTEFCSEIYVKSPFSMSSNNSVSLPIKLFAQLPPLKDNPKTVHHKLWVKCETSLDDEEVICVSIDFSLPFTVAYRLHTCHYRKFVGVNITCHTDWSLALREPKIIGISQPPTNVMVKLTSLNSTFKPLTYLENGETIGYLWEIDLPSTDINTLGILADSLKFNFQTNYSSARKLDCSHDLNFEFTFNNYKTLMLIESGVEVAGKSGEFCRMNTVCTYTANFKRTEHPKSLQNEISFKYEIVVDKTMWAVCGRGSDVITFPANSITQSISVEVMPLMSGFLPIPTLNIFRYYPSNSRQNTESKMVPFSTGQVYNATKGVQTHVLPRVTTDASFI
;
A
#
# COMPACT_ATOMS: atom_id res chain seq x y z
N MET A 1 25.30 -50.16 25.84
CA MET A 1 24.65 -49.69 27.08
C MET A 1 23.78 -48.47 26.77
N LEU A 2 22.72 -48.65 25.97
CA LEU A 2 21.73 -47.58 25.75
C LEU A 2 20.66 -47.76 26.83
N GLY A 3 20.38 -46.72 27.61
CA GLY A 3 19.30 -46.69 28.62
C GLY A 3 19.73 -46.79 30.10
N LEU A 4 20.90 -47.35 30.42
CA LEU A 4 21.33 -47.57 31.81
C LEU A 4 21.40 -46.27 32.64
N HIS A 5 21.84 -45.17 32.03
CA HIS A 5 21.92 -43.87 32.71
C HIS A 5 20.55 -43.26 32.98
N ASP A 6 19.62 -43.39 32.04
CA ASP A 6 18.26 -42.88 32.20
C ASP A 6 17.49 -43.72 33.24
N GLU A 7 17.62 -45.05 33.23
CA GLU A 7 17.04 -45.93 34.26
C GLU A 7 17.62 -45.66 35.66
N ALA A 8 18.93 -45.49 35.77
CA ALA A 8 19.58 -45.14 37.03
C ALA A 8 19.15 -43.75 37.53
N LEU A 9 18.89 -42.80 36.62
CA LEU A 9 18.41 -41.46 36.96
C LEU A 9 17.01 -41.53 37.58
N VAL A 10 16.11 -42.34 37.00
CA VAL A 10 14.76 -42.57 37.53
C VAL A 10 14.82 -43.09 38.97
N GLN A 11 15.72 -44.03 39.28
CA GLN A 11 15.88 -44.56 40.63
C GLN A 11 16.33 -43.50 41.66
N TYR A 12 17.21 -42.58 41.25
CA TYR A 12 17.59 -41.46 42.12
C TYR A 12 16.46 -40.42 42.26
N ASP A 13 15.68 -40.19 41.21
CA ASP A 13 14.51 -39.29 41.25
C ASP A 13 13.41 -39.85 42.17
N GLU A 14 13.14 -41.17 42.12
CA GLU A 14 12.21 -41.86 43.03
C GLU A 14 12.69 -41.79 44.48
N LEU A 15 13.98 -42.01 44.73
CA LEU A 15 14.56 -41.92 46.06
C LEU A 15 14.43 -40.50 46.64
N ASP A 16 14.76 -39.48 45.86
CA ASP A 16 14.65 -38.08 46.27
C ASP A 16 13.18 -37.67 46.54
N ALA A 17 12.24 -38.15 45.71
CA ALA A 17 10.80 -37.94 45.92
C ALA A 17 10.29 -38.63 47.19
N MET A 18 10.65 -39.90 47.43
CA MET A 18 10.29 -40.62 48.64
C MET A 18 10.85 -39.92 49.89
N PHE A 19 12.13 -39.51 49.85
CA PHE A 19 12.74 -38.80 50.97
C PHE A 19 12.02 -37.48 51.26
N THR A 20 11.68 -36.71 50.22
CA THR A 20 10.91 -35.47 50.35
C THR A 20 9.52 -35.72 50.95
N GLN A 21 8.85 -36.81 50.55
CA GLN A 21 7.55 -37.18 51.10
C GLN A 21 7.63 -37.48 52.61
N PHE A 22 8.69 -38.15 53.07
CA PHE A 22 8.89 -38.37 54.52
C PHE A 22 9.09 -37.08 55.30
N ILE A 23 9.78 -36.09 54.72
CA ILE A 23 9.96 -34.77 55.34
C ILE A 23 8.64 -34.01 55.39
N LEU A 24 7.88 -33.97 54.29
CA LEU A 24 6.60 -33.27 54.22
C LEU A 24 5.54 -33.87 55.16
N ASN A 25 5.64 -35.16 55.49
CA ASN A 25 4.75 -35.85 56.42
C ASN A 25 5.19 -35.72 57.89
N SER A 26 6.40 -35.21 58.16
CA SER A 26 6.90 -35.04 59.53
C SER A 26 6.04 -34.14 60.44
N PRO A 27 5.37 -33.07 59.97
CA PRO A 27 4.55 -32.22 60.84
C PRO A 27 3.13 -32.77 61.08
N VAL A 28 2.67 -33.76 60.30
CA VAL A 28 1.28 -34.27 60.35
C VAL A 28 1.18 -35.65 61.03
N GLY A 29 2.29 -36.40 61.15
CA GLY A 29 2.32 -37.74 61.74
C GLY A 29 3.56 -38.00 62.59
N ASN A 30 3.70 -39.24 63.10
CA ASN A 30 4.89 -39.63 63.86
C ASN A 30 6.13 -39.58 62.96
N VAL A 31 7.09 -38.72 63.31
CA VAL A 31 8.37 -38.60 62.61
C VAL A 31 9.13 -39.93 62.70
N PRO A 32 9.54 -40.54 61.58
CA PRO A 32 10.36 -41.75 61.64
C PRO A 32 11.66 -41.49 62.42
N HIS A 33 12.04 -42.42 63.31
CA HIS A 33 13.22 -42.26 64.17
C HIS A 33 14.53 -42.09 63.38
N TRP A 34 14.60 -42.58 62.15
CA TRP A 34 15.78 -42.36 61.30
C TRP A 34 15.85 -40.92 60.75
N LEU A 35 14.72 -40.20 60.67
CA LEU A 35 14.66 -38.82 60.19
C LEU A 35 15.09 -37.82 61.28
N THR A 36 14.86 -38.14 62.55
CA THR A 36 15.32 -37.31 63.69
C THR A 36 16.84 -37.23 63.77
N GLU A 37 17.57 -38.20 63.21
CA GLU A 37 19.03 -38.18 63.12
C GLU A 37 19.56 -37.03 62.24
N PHE A 38 18.74 -36.48 61.35
CA PHE A 38 19.08 -35.30 60.54
C PHE A 38 18.83 -33.96 61.25
N GLN A 39 18.22 -33.96 62.45
CA GLN A 39 17.86 -32.73 63.20
C GLN A 39 19.02 -32.12 64.01
N GLY A 40 20.26 -32.62 63.84
CA GLY A 40 21.43 -32.04 64.48
C GLY A 40 21.78 -30.63 63.99
N VAL A 41 22.50 -29.87 64.82
CA VAL A 41 22.96 -28.50 64.48
C VAL A 41 23.82 -28.52 63.20
N LEU A 42 23.58 -27.54 62.32
CA LEU A 42 24.33 -27.43 61.07
C LEU A 42 25.73 -26.84 61.32
N GLU A 43 26.73 -27.71 61.51
CA GLU A 43 28.13 -27.31 61.70
C GLU A 43 28.91 -27.11 60.39
N ARG A 44 28.50 -27.79 59.32
CA ARG A 44 29.18 -27.81 58.02
C ARG A 44 28.18 -27.60 56.90
N TRP A 45 28.53 -26.75 55.93
CA TRP A 45 27.68 -26.44 54.78
C TRP A 45 28.46 -26.46 53.48
N SER A 46 29.24 -27.53 53.28
CA SER A 46 29.94 -27.76 52.02
C SER A 46 28.94 -28.11 50.91
N ALA A 47 28.94 -27.31 49.85
CA ALA A 47 28.31 -27.70 48.60
C ALA A 47 29.29 -28.58 47.82
N VAL A 48 28.97 -29.84 47.57
CA VAL A 48 29.69 -30.64 46.56
C VAL A 48 28.65 -31.24 45.64
N LEU A 49 28.50 -30.66 44.44
CA LEU A 49 27.40 -30.97 43.53
C LEU A 49 27.81 -31.75 42.28
N TYR A 50 29.10 -31.94 42.03
CA TYR A 50 29.58 -32.75 40.93
C TYR A 50 30.69 -33.67 41.39
N MET A 51 30.57 -34.95 41.08
CA MET A 51 31.63 -35.94 41.28
C MET A 51 31.61 -36.88 40.09
N GLU A 52 32.72 -36.99 39.37
CA GLU A 52 32.84 -37.92 38.23
C GLU A 52 32.68 -39.38 38.70
N ASN A 53 33.18 -39.68 39.90
CA ASN A 53 33.13 -41.00 40.50
C ASN A 53 32.29 -41.01 41.78
N ILE A 54 31.76 -42.19 42.10
CA ILE A 54 31.03 -42.41 43.35
C ILE A 54 32.00 -42.24 44.53
N SER A 55 31.70 -41.31 45.43
CA SER A 55 32.42 -41.18 46.69
C SER A 55 32.13 -42.38 47.62
N ARG A 56 33.16 -43.17 47.90
CA ARG A 56 33.09 -44.27 48.88
C ARG A 56 32.90 -43.74 50.30
N THR A 57 33.54 -42.62 50.62
CA THR A 57 33.47 -41.98 51.93
C THR A 57 32.05 -41.48 52.25
N GLN A 58 31.38 -40.82 51.29
CA GLN A 58 29.99 -40.40 51.47
C GLN A 58 29.05 -41.60 51.58
N ARG A 59 29.25 -42.67 50.79
CA ARG A 59 28.44 -43.90 50.90
C ARG A 59 28.60 -44.60 52.24
N GLU A 60 29.82 -44.69 52.77
CA GLU A 60 30.08 -45.23 54.10
C GLU A 60 29.46 -44.35 55.18
N ALA A 61 29.52 -43.03 55.03
CA ALA A 61 28.89 -42.10 55.95
C ALA A 61 27.34 -42.18 55.89
N ILE A 62 26.74 -42.47 54.72
CA ILE A 62 25.29 -42.74 54.59
C ILE A 62 24.94 -44.04 55.33
N LYS A 63 25.72 -45.12 55.12
CA LYS A 63 25.53 -46.40 55.82
C LYS A 63 25.64 -46.25 57.35
N ASN A 64 26.57 -45.41 57.79
CA ASN A 64 26.85 -45.14 59.20
C ASN A 64 25.97 -44.02 59.80
N ARG A 65 25.04 -43.45 59.01
CA ARG A 65 24.12 -42.36 59.41
C ARG A 65 24.81 -41.12 59.99
N LYS A 66 25.87 -40.67 59.33
CA LYS A 66 26.71 -39.52 59.78
C LYS A 66 26.58 -38.26 58.92
N LEU A 67 25.76 -38.26 57.86
CA LEU A 67 25.61 -37.09 56.98
C LEU A 67 24.61 -36.09 57.56
N SER A 68 24.89 -34.81 57.35
CA SER A 68 23.88 -33.77 57.52
C SER A 68 22.82 -33.83 56.41
N LEU A 69 21.67 -33.18 56.63
CA LEU A 69 20.60 -33.10 55.62
C LEU A 69 21.12 -32.51 54.30
N LEU A 70 21.89 -31.42 54.38
CA LEU A 70 22.44 -30.76 53.20
C LEU A 70 23.45 -31.65 52.46
N GLU A 71 24.30 -32.38 53.18
CA GLU A 71 25.25 -33.31 52.56
C GLU A 71 24.53 -34.46 51.86
N PHE A 72 23.45 -34.99 52.44
CA PHE A 72 22.65 -36.04 51.82
C PHE A 72 21.91 -35.54 50.57
N ARG A 73 21.29 -34.35 50.64
CA ARG A 73 20.65 -33.70 49.48
C ARG A 73 21.67 -33.40 48.37
N CYS A 74 22.85 -32.85 48.71
CA CYS A 74 23.95 -32.65 47.77
C CYS A 74 24.41 -33.98 47.14
N TYR A 75 24.48 -35.06 47.93
CA TYR A 75 24.83 -36.39 47.41
C TYR A 75 23.84 -36.85 46.32
N LEU A 76 22.53 -36.83 46.61
CA LEU A 76 21.51 -37.24 45.64
C LEU A 76 21.56 -36.40 44.36
N PHE A 77 21.62 -35.08 44.51
CA PHE A 77 21.71 -34.17 43.37
C PHE A 77 23.00 -34.37 42.57
N SER A 78 24.14 -34.63 43.24
CA SER A 78 25.41 -34.90 42.57
C SER A 78 25.36 -36.18 41.72
N ARG A 79 24.63 -37.20 42.18
CA ARG A 79 24.42 -38.44 41.42
C ARG A 79 23.52 -38.20 40.22
N GLN A 80 22.41 -37.48 40.38
CA GLN A 80 21.56 -37.05 39.28
C GLN A 80 22.35 -36.25 38.25
N ALA A 81 23.14 -35.26 38.69
CA ALA A 81 23.98 -34.44 37.81
C ALA A 81 25.03 -35.29 37.06
N SER A 82 25.71 -36.22 37.73
CA SER A 82 26.69 -37.11 37.07
C SER A 82 26.05 -38.00 35.99
N LEU A 83 24.83 -38.49 36.23
CA LEU A 83 24.08 -39.30 35.27
C LEU A 83 23.57 -38.47 34.08
N LEU A 84 23.09 -37.25 34.34
CA LEU A 84 22.67 -36.31 33.30
C LEU A 84 23.84 -35.88 32.41
N MET A 85 25.02 -35.64 33.00
CA MET A 85 26.25 -35.35 32.25
C MET A 85 26.67 -36.56 31.40
N ALA A 86 26.63 -37.78 31.95
CA ALA A 86 26.91 -39.00 31.20
C ALA A 86 25.89 -39.26 30.07
N ALA A 87 24.62 -38.86 30.28
CA ALA A 87 23.55 -38.90 29.28
C ALA A 87 23.62 -37.74 28.26
N SER A 88 24.64 -36.90 28.31
CA SER A 88 24.83 -35.73 27.43
C SER A 88 23.73 -34.66 27.54
N LYS A 89 23.11 -34.50 28.72
CA LYS A 89 22.01 -33.55 29.01
C LYS A 89 22.39 -32.52 30.10
N PRO A 90 23.39 -31.64 29.89
CA PRO A 90 23.85 -30.71 30.92
C PRO A 90 22.82 -29.63 31.31
N TRP A 91 21.94 -29.21 30.40
CA TRP A 91 20.95 -28.17 30.68
C TRP A 91 19.91 -28.62 31.72
N GLN A 92 19.59 -29.92 31.76
CA GLN A 92 18.68 -30.48 32.77
C GLN A 92 19.24 -30.39 34.19
N VAL A 93 20.56 -30.35 34.35
CA VAL A 93 21.20 -30.10 35.66
C VAL A 93 20.87 -28.69 36.13
N ALA A 94 21.02 -27.69 35.26
CA ALA A 94 20.66 -26.30 35.57
C ALA A 94 19.16 -26.11 35.78
N GLU A 95 18.33 -26.80 34.99
CA GLU A 95 16.86 -26.78 35.11
C GLU A 95 16.40 -27.28 36.49
N ARG A 96 16.95 -28.40 36.95
CA ARG A 96 16.58 -29.03 38.24
C ARG A 96 17.20 -28.31 39.44
N ALA A 97 18.31 -27.59 39.25
CA ALA A 97 19.07 -26.97 40.32
C ALA A 97 18.26 -25.99 41.19
N LEU A 98 17.45 -25.11 40.58
CA LEU A 98 16.71 -24.10 41.34
C LEU A 98 15.67 -24.75 42.26
N ILE A 99 14.98 -25.79 41.75
CA ILE A 99 13.99 -26.57 42.52
C ILE A 99 14.69 -27.29 43.68
N PHE A 100 15.81 -27.97 43.40
CA PHE A 100 16.64 -28.62 44.41
C PHE A 100 17.04 -27.65 45.55
N LEU A 101 17.52 -26.46 45.21
CA LEU A 101 17.94 -25.47 46.20
C LEU A 101 16.78 -24.99 47.06
N HIS A 102 15.64 -24.68 46.45
CA HIS A 102 14.45 -24.27 47.20
C HIS A 102 13.91 -25.40 48.07
N GLN A 103 13.94 -26.63 47.59
CA GLN A 103 13.50 -27.80 48.34
C GLN A 103 14.38 -28.02 49.57
N ALA A 104 15.70 -28.07 49.42
CA ALA A 104 16.62 -28.27 50.53
C ALA A 104 16.49 -27.16 51.61
N VAL A 105 16.30 -25.91 51.19
CA VAL A 105 16.05 -24.79 52.13
C VAL A 105 14.69 -24.94 52.83
N SER A 106 13.67 -25.46 52.14
CA SER A 106 12.36 -25.75 52.74
C SER A 106 12.43 -26.91 53.72
N ASP A 107 13.21 -27.96 53.41
CA ASP A 107 13.37 -29.12 54.25
C ASP A 107 14.04 -28.77 55.59
N LEU A 108 15.09 -27.92 55.56
CA LEU A 108 15.73 -27.39 56.78
C LEU A 108 14.72 -26.70 57.71
N LYS A 109 13.79 -25.92 57.12
CA LYS A 109 12.73 -25.24 57.87
C LYS A 109 11.67 -26.20 58.40
N THR A 110 11.31 -27.21 57.62
CA THR A 110 10.27 -28.20 57.98
C THR A 110 10.74 -29.11 59.11
N LEU A 111 12.04 -29.42 59.15
CA LEU A 111 12.66 -30.23 60.21
C LEU A 111 13.16 -29.40 61.41
N GLU A 112 12.96 -28.07 61.39
CA GLU A 112 13.38 -27.13 62.43
C GLU A 112 14.86 -27.25 62.81
N ILE A 113 15.75 -27.39 61.81
CA ILE A 113 17.18 -27.57 62.04
C ILE A 113 17.84 -26.25 62.46
N ASP A 114 18.55 -26.26 63.59
CA ASP A 114 19.33 -25.14 64.07
C ASP A 114 20.50 -24.82 63.11
N CYS A 115 20.39 -23.69 62.42
CA CYS A 115 21.37 -23.22 61.44
C CYS A 115 21.98 -21.88 61.88
N PRO A 116 23.32 -21.72 61.86
CA PRO A 116 23.95 -20.41 62.07
C PRO A 116 23.41 -19.38 61.06
N LYS A 117 23.14 -18.15 61.51
CA LYS A 117 22.59 -17.08 60.64
C LYS A 117 23.51 -16.84 59.44
N GLY A 118 22.96 -16.97 58.23
CA GLY A 118 23.70 -16.82 56.96
C GLY A 118 24.31 -18.12 56.39
N SER A 119 24.42 -19.20 57.18
CA SER A 119 25.03 -20.47 56.71
C SER A 119 24.34 -21.05 55.47
N VAL A 120 23.00 -21.05 55.48
CA VAL A 120 22.16 -21.51 54.35
C VAL A 120 22.37 -20.63 53.10
N ALA A 121 22.55 -19.32 53.27
CA ALA A 121 22.82 -18.42 52.14
C ALA A 121 24.20 -18.72 51.53
N CYS A 122 25.22 -18.97 52.35
CA CYS A 122 26.54 -19.38 51.88
C CYS A 122 26.50 -20.73 51.14
N TRP A 123 25.76 -21.71 51.66
CA TRP A 123 25.55 -23.01 51.01
C TRP A 123 24.93 -22.85 49.62
N VAL A 124 23.84 -22.08 49.52
CA VAL A 124 23.16 -21.81 48.25
C VAL A 124 24.11 -21.16 47.24
N LEU A 125 24.92 -20.19 47.66
CA LEU A 125 25.86 -19.50 46.78
C LEU A 125 26.93 -20.45 46.23
N GLN A 126 27.48 -21.32 47.07
CA GLN A 126 28.45 -22.32 46.65
C GLN A 126 27.83 -23.32 45.66
N CYS A 127 26.60 -23.76 45.92
CA CYS A 127 25.86 -24.63 45.01
C CYS A 127 25.65 -23.96 43.64
N CYS A 128 25.14 -22.73 43.61
CA CYS A 128 24.94 -21.98 42.37
C CYS A 128 26.25 -21.81 41.59
N ALA A 129 27.35 -21.45 42.27
CA ALA A 129 28.66 -21.28 41.63
C ALA A 129 29.15 -22.59 40.98
N GLN A 130 29.02 -23.73 41.65
CA GLN A 130 29.40 -25.02 41.07
C GLN A 130 28.55 -25.40 39.86
N ILE A 131 27.23 -25.19 39.92
CA ILE A 131 26.35 -25.47 38.79
C ILE A 131 26.69 -24.59 37.58
N LEU A 132 27.03 -23.32 37.80
CA LEU A 132 27.48 -22.41 36.74
C LEU A 132 28.79 -22.92 36.10
N ILE A 133 29.75 -23.38 36.90
CA ILE A 133 31.00 -23.97 36.41
C ILE A 133 30.71 -25.24 35.58
N ILE A 134 29.84 -26.13 36.06
CA ILE A 134 29.43 -27.34 35.31
C ILE A 134 28.87 -26.94 33.94
N CYS A 135 27.99 -25.93 33.90
CA CYS A 135 27.39 -25.46 32.65
C CYS A 135 28.41 -24.81 31.70
N GLN A 136 29.48 -24.20 32.22
CA GLN A 136 30.56 -23.62 31.41
C GLN A 136 31.45 -24.67 30.75
N THR A 137 31.50 -25.91 31.25
CA THR A 137 32.27 -27.00 30.63
C THR A 137 31.67 -27.54 29.33
N VAL A 138 30.45 -27.12 28.98
CA VAL A 138 29.70 -27.60 27.80
C VAL A 138 30.23 -26.96 26.52
N LYS A 139 30.80 -27.79 25.62
CA LYS A 139 31.43 -27.34 24.36
C LYS A 139 30.46 -27.13 23.19
N LYS A 140 29.25 -27.69 23.24
CA LYS A 140 28.27 -27.64 22.13
C LYS A 140 27.42 -26.37 22.21
N SER A 141 27.33 -25.61 21.11
CA SER A 141 26.60 -24.33 21.05
C SER A 141 25.10 -24.45 21.34
N ALA A 142 24.42 -25.49 20.86
CA ALA A 142 22.98 -25.68 21.07
C ALA A 142 22.61 -25.83 22.57
N HIS A 143 23.41 -26.57 23.33
CA HIS A 143 23.20 -26.76 24.77
C HIS A 143 23.61 -25.53 25.58
N LEU A 144 24.46 -24.66 25.03
CA LEU A 144 24.90 -23.44 25.70
C LEU A 144 23.75 -22.43 25.83
N GLU A 145 22.89 -22.32 24.81
CA GLU A 145 21.68 -21.48 24.88
C GLU A 145 20.69 -22.02 25.93
N GLU A 146 20.41 -23.34 25.92
CA GLU A 146 19.52 -23.98 26.90
C GLU A 146 20.06 -23.89 28.34
N CYS A 147 21.34 -24.15 28.55
CA CYS A 147 22.00 -23.94 29.84
C CYS A 147 21.89 -22.47 30.28
N SER A 148 22.11 -21.51 29.37
CA SER A 148 22.03 -20.08 29.69
C SER A 148 20.63 -19.66 30.14
N HIS A 149 19.57 -20.30 29.63
CA HIS A 149 18.19 -20.07 30.06
C HIS A 149 18.00 -20.42 31.55
N HIS A 150 18.49 -21.59 31.97
CA HIS A 150 18.29 -22.09 33.34
C HIS A 150 19.32 -21.55 34.34
N THR A 151 20.48 -21.04 33.90
CA THR A 151 21.46 -20.41 34.79
C THR A 151 21.09 -18.98 35.19
N ALA A 152 20.28 -18.26 34.40
CA ALA A 152 19.88 -16.89 34.73
C ALA A 152 19.09 -16.77 36.05
N PRO A 153 18.08 -17.63 36.33
CA PRO A 153 17.44 -17.70 37.65
C PRO A 153 18.40 -18.02 38.81
N LEU A 154 19.39 -18.89 38.59
CA LEU A 154 20.40 -19.22 39.61
C LEU A 154 21.29 -18.01 39.94
N LEU A 155 21.67 -17.23 38.93
CA LEU A 155 22.41 -15.98 39.12
C LEU A 155 21.59 -14.94 39.91
N TYR A 156 20.29 -14.80 39.60
CA TYR A 156 19.40 -13.92 40.37
C TYR A 156 19.24 -14.40 41.82
N TYR A 157 19.07 -15.70 42.04
CA TYR A 157 18.96 -16.26 43.39
C TYR A 157 20.26 -16.05 44.17
N SER A 158 21.42 -16.20 43.51
CA SER A 158 22.72 -15.89 44.08
C SER A 158 22.83 -14.41 44.47
N LEU A 159 22.40 -13.50 43.59
CA LEU A 159 22.39 -12.07 43.90
C LEU A 159 21.55 -11.75 45.15
N LYS A 160 20.36 -12.35 45.27
CA LYS A 160 19.49 -12.18 46.44
C LYS A 160 20.15 -12.70 47.73
N LYS A 161 20.81 -13.85 47.66
CA LYS A 161 21.54 -14.44 48.81
C LYS A 161 22.79 -13.68 49.17
N LEU A 162 23.51 -13.12 48.19
CA LEU A 162 24.61 -12.18 48.45
C LEU A 162 24.08 -10.94 49.18
N TYR A 163 22.99 -10.33 48.73
CA TYR A 163 22.41 -9.16 49.40
C TYR A 163 22.04 -9.46 50.86
N GLU A 164 21.37 -10.59 51.12
CA GLU A 164 21.02 -11.06 52.47
C GLU A 164 22.28 -11.22 53.36
N LEU A 165 23.37 -11.78 52.83
CA LEU A 165 24.65 -11.87 53.54
C LEU A 165 25.30 -10.50 53.75
N GLY A 166 25.20 -9.61 52.76
CA GLY A 166 25.73 -8.25 52.87
C GLY A 166 25.08 -7.46 54.00
N GLU A 167 23.77 -7.60 54.16
CA GLU A 167 22.99 -7.00 55.26
C GLU A 167 23.39 -7.60 56.62
N LEU A 168 23.46 -8.94 56.69
CA LEU A 168 23.83 -9.65 57.93
C LEU A 168 25.26 -9.33 58.39
N CYS A 169 26.21 -9.22 57.46
CA CYS A 169 27.62 -9.00 57.75
C CYS A 169 28.02 -7.51 57.77
N GLY A 170 27.10 -6.57 57.54
CA GLY A 170 27.41 -5.14 57.48
C GLY A 170 28.40 -4.78 56.37
N LEU A 171 28.29 -5.45 55.22
CA LEU A 171 29.19 -5.28 54.06
C LEU A 171 28.59 -4.39 52.96
N LEU A 172 27.33 -3.99 53.09
CA LEU A 172 26.68 -3.11 52.13
C LEU A 172 27.34 -1.72 52.09
N PRO A 173 27.17 -0.96 50.99
CA PRO A 173 27.71 0.38 50.90
C PRO A 173 27.19 1.26 52.05
N ASP A 174 28.08 2.07 52.62
CA ASP A 174 27.79 3.01 53.73
C ASP A 174 27.51 2.38 55.11
N SER A 175 27.70 1.07 55.27
CA SER A 175 27.63 0.40 56.59
C SER A 175 28.99 0.25 57.26
N VAL A 176 29.04 0.49 58.57
CA VAL A 176 30.22 0.24 59.42
C VAL A 176 30.07 -1.14 60.08
N GLN A 177 31.06 -2.02 59.88
CA GLN A 177 31.05 -3.35 60.48
C GLN A 177 31.18 -3.30 62.00
N THR A 178 30.27 -3.96 62.70
CA THR A 178 30.33 -4.17 64.15
C THR A 178 31.17 -5.39 64.51
N THR A 179 31.63 -5.48 65.76
CA THR A 179 32.40 -6.64 66.28
C THR A 179 31.61 -7.95 66.18
N GLU A 180 30.30 -7.91 66.38
CA GLU A 180 29.39 -9.07 66.22
C GLU A 180 29.30 -9.54 64.77
N GLN A 181 29.28 -8.61 63.82
CA GLN A 181 29.25 -8.92 62.38
C GLN A 181 30.57 -9.54 61.90
N LEU A 182 31.71 -9.09 62.44
CA LEU A 182 33.02 -9.71 62.17
C LEU A 182 33.09 -11.15 62.69
N HIS A 183 32.60 -11.40 63.91
CA HIS A 183 32.50 -12.76 64.45
C HIS A 183 31.57 -13.63 63.58
N THR A 184 30.46 -13.07 63.10
CA THR A 184 29.54 -13.76 62.19
C THR A 184 30.25 -14.15 60.88
N VAL A 185 31.02 -13.25 60.27
CA VAL A 185 31.83 -13.56 59.07
C VAL A 185 32.83 -14.69 59.35
N GLN A 186 33.49 -14.69 60.52
CA GLN A 186 34.44 -15.75 60.89
C GLN A 186 33.75 -17.12 61.02
N VAL A 187 32.59 -17.18 61.68
CA VAL A 187 31.76 -18.40 61.78
C VAL A 187 31.30 -18.87 60.40
N LEU A 188 30.88 -17.96 59.53
CA LEU A 188 30.48 -18.29 58.17
C LEU A 188 31.65 -18.83 57.33
N CYS A 189 32.85 -18.26 57.47
CA CYS A 189 34.03 -18.71 56.77
C CYS A 189 34.56 -20.06 57.28
N SER A 190 34.36 -20.40 58.56
CA SER A 190 34.86 -21.65 59.15
C SER A 190 34.06 -22.89 58.74
N GLY A 191 32.73 -22.77 58.61
CA GLY A 191 31.88 -23.89 58.16
C GLY A 191 31.90 -24.12 56.64
N MET A 192 32.48 -23.20 55.85
CA MET A 192 32.76 -23.39 54.42
C MET A 192 34.02 -24.23 54.22
N GLN A 193 33.86 -25.55 54.16
CA GLN A 193 34.95 -26.49 53.84
C GLN A 193 35.01 -26.76 52.34
N SER A 194 36.21 -26.74 51.76
CA SER A 194 36.43 -27.16 50.37
C SER A 194 36.50 -28.68 50.30
N GLY A 195 35.71 -29.31 49.44
CA GLY A 195 35.88 -30.73 49.12
C GLY A 195 37.29 -30.99 48.56
N HIS A 196 37.93 -32.07 49.00
CA HIS A 196 39.33 -32.38 48.69
C HIS A 196 39.62 -32.68 47.20
N ASP A 197 38.60 -32.85 46.35
CA ASP A 197 38.77 -33.51 45.05
C ASP A 197 38.49 -32.64 43.80
N LEU A 198 38.16 -31.34 43.92
CA LEU A 198 37.81 -30.48 42.77
C LEU A 198 38.40 -29.06 42.87
N THR A 199 39.30 -28.71 41.93
CA THR A 199 39.96 -27.39 41.82
C THR A 199 38.97 -26.22 41.68
N ALA A 200 37.86 -26.43 40.97
CA ALA A 200 36.87 -25.38 40.75
C ALA A 200 35.96 -25.15 41.98
N ALA A 201 35.71 -26.18 42.78
CA ALA A 201 34.97 -26.05 44.03
C ALA A 201 35.79 -25.27 45.07
N THR A 202 37.11 -25.52 45.16
CA THR A 202 38.04 -24.75 45.99
C THR A 202 38.09 -23.26 45.60
N GLU A 203 38.06 -22.94 44.31
CA GLU A 203 38.03 -21.55 43.81
C GLU A 203 36.72 -20.82 44.16
N SER A 204 35.56 -21.49 44.05
CA SER A 204 34.27 -20.90 44.42
C SER A 204 34.16 -20.56 45.92
N VAL A 205 34.76 -21.38 46.78
CA VAL A 205 34.81 -21.13 48.23
C VAL A 205 35.78 -20.00 48.54
N ALA A 206 36.94 -19.97 47.89
CA ALA A 206 37.93 -18.90 48.06
C ALA A 206 37.36 -17.54 47.65
N THR A 207 36.70 -17.46 46.49
CA THR A 207 36.07 -16.22 46.00
C THR A 207 35.01 -15.69 46.96
N LEU A 208 34.12 -16.54 47.49
CA LEU A 208 33.14 -16.10 48.49
C LEU A 208 33.80 -15.63 49.80
N LYS A 209 34.84 -16.33 50.29
CA LYS A 209 35.61 -15.88 51.47
C LYS A 209 36.28 -14.52 51.25
N THR A 210 36.83 -14.28 50.06
CA THR A 210 37.40 -12.97 49.71
C THR A 210 36.35 -11.89 49.54
N ALA A 211 35.14 -12.24 49.09
CA ALA A 211 34.04 -11.28 48.99
C ALA A 211 33.53 -10.86 50.38
N LEU A 212 33.57 -11.76 51.38
CA LEU A 212 33.13 -11.44 52.74
C LEU A 212 34.18 -10.71 53.59
N SER A 213 35.41 -10.53 53.10
CA SER A 213 36.50 -9.94 53.89
C SER A 213 36.45 -8.42 54.00
N SER A 214 35.92 -7.71 53.00
CA SER A 214 35.78 -6.25 53.01
C SER A 214 34.55 -5.78 52.24
N SER A 215 34.03 -4.59 52.59
CA SER A 215 32.88 -4.01 51.88
C SER A 215 33.19 -3.70 50.41
N GLU A 216 34.44 -3.38 50.07
CA GLU A 216 34.88 -3.10 48.70
C GLU A 216 34.91 -4.38 47.84
N THR A 217 35.48 -5.47 48.36
CA THR A 217 35.51 -6.75 47.64
C THR A 217 34.11 -7.35 47.52
N PHE A 218 33.28 -7.18 48.55
CA PHE A 218 31.86 -7.56 48.52
C PHE A 218 31.11 -6.79 47.42
N SER A 219 31.23 -5.47 47.40
CA SER A 219 30.54 -4.61 46.43
C SER A 219 30.95 -4.95 45.00
N LYS A 220 32.24 -5.19 44.76
CA LYS A 220 32.73 -5.64 43.45
C LYS A 220 32.11 -6.98 43.05
N HIS A 221 32.16 -7.98 43.92
CA HIS A 221 31.61 -9.30 43.63
C HIS A 221 30.08 -9.26 43.39
N TYR A 222 29.36 -8.46 44.18
CA TYR A 222 27.91 -8.26 44.01
C TYR A 222 27.58 -7.65 42.65
N LEU A 223 28.32 -6.61 42.22
CA LEU A 223 28.13 -5.98 40.93
C LEU A 223 28.50 -6.91 39.76
N ASP A 224 29.58 -7.70 39.88
CA ASP A 224 30.00 -8.67 38.86
C ASP A 224 28.91 -9.74 38.64
N VAL A 225 28.34 -10.28 39.73
CA VAL A 225 27.23 -11.26 39.65
C VAL A 225 25.97 -10.62 39.07
N ALA A 226 25.67 -9.36 39.42
CA ALA A 226 24.52 -8.65 38.88
C ALA A 226 24.65 -8.36 37.38
N GLU A 227 25.84 -7.96 36.92
CA GLU A 227 26.13 -7.73 35.51
C GLU A 227 26.01 -9.03 34.71
N LEU A 228 26.57 -10.12 35.23
CA LEU A 228 26.45 -11.45 34.64
C LEU A 228 24.98 -11.91 34.58
N ALA A 229 24.18 -11.65 35.62
CA ALA A 229 22.75 -11.96 35.61
C ALA A 229 22.01 -11.16 34.53
N ILE A 230 22.25 -9.85 34.42
CA ILE A 230 21.63 -8.98 33.42
C ILE A 230 22.03 -9.41 32.00
N SER A 231 23.31 -9.68 31.76
CA SER A 231 23.81 -10.08 30.44
C SER A 231 23.21 -11.41 30.01
N THR A 232 23.12 -12.38 30.92
CA THR A 232 22.51 -13.69 30.67
C THR A 232 21.01 -13.56 30.36
N TYR A 233 20.24 -12.80 31.16
CA TYR A 233 18.82 -12.56 30.87
C TYR A 233 18.60 -11.83 29.54
N LYS A 234 19.48 -10.88 29.19
CA LYS A 234 19.44 -10.17 27.89
C LYS A 234 19.73 -11.11 26.72
N HIS A 235 20.74 -11.98 26.85
CA HIS A 235 21.07 -12.99 25.85
C HIS A 235 19.86 -13.91 25.58
N ASN A 236 19.15 -14.30 26.63
CA ASN A 236 17.94 -15.12 26.55
C ASN A 236 16.67 -14.36 26.10
N LYS A 237 16.79 -13.09 25.70
CA LYS A 237 15.67 -12.20 25.34
C LYS A 237 14.65 -11.98 26.46
N LEU A 238 15.01 -12.28 27.71
CA LEU A 238 14.18 -12.08 28.91
C LEU A 238 14.43 -10.68 29.52
N MET A 239 14.19 -9.64 28.71
CA MET A 239 14.44 -8.23 29.08
C MET A 239 13.68 -7.81 30.34
N ARG A 240 12.50 -8.40 30.57
CA ARG A 240 11.69 -8.19 31.76
C ARG A 240 12.44 -8.58 33.02
N CYS A 241 12.95 -9.80 33.09
CA CYS A 241 13.67 -10.30 34.27
C CYS A 241 14.96 -9.50 34.50
N ALA A 242 15.70 -9.18 33.43
CA ALA A 242 16.92 -8.38 33.52
C ALA A 242 16.70 -7.02 34.22
N HIS A 243 15.67 -6.29 33.83
CA HIS A 243 15.45 -4.94 34.34
C HIS A 243 14.54 -4.87 35.57
N SER A 244 13.50 -5.71 35.65
CA SER A 244 12.55 -5.67 36.78
C SER A 244 13.04 -6.44 38.01
N LEU A 245 13.74 -7.57 37.84
CA LEU A 245 14.27 -8.34 38.99
C LEU A 245 15.63 -7.80 39.38
N VAL A 246 16.63 -7.93 38.49
CA VAL A 246 18.02 -7.54 38.82
C VAL A 246 18.17 -6.02 38.88
N GLY A 247 17.55 -5.29 37.94
CA GLY A 247 17.65 -3.83 37.89
C GLY A 247 17.04 -3.12 39.12
N LEU A 248 15.96 -3.64 39.72
CA LEU A 248 15.41 -3.08 40.96
C LEU A 248 16.29 -3.39 42.17
N GLU A 249 16.89 -4.59 42.26
CA GLU A 249 17.86 -4.91 43.32
C GLU A 249 19.12 -4.02 43.21
N LEU A 250 19.60 -3.75 42.00
CA LEU A 250 20.67 -2.78 41.79
C LEU A 250 20.25 -1.36 42.17
N ALA A 251 19.01 -0.95 41.88
CA ALA A 251 18.51 0.36 42.30
C ALA A 251 18.48 0.51 43.83
N LYS A 252 18.15 -0.56 44.58
CA LYS A 252 18.27 -0.58 46.04
C LYS A 252 19.73 -0.47 46.47
N PHE A 253 20.64 -1.23 45.85
CA PHE A 253 22.07 -1.16 46.15
C PHE A 253 22.65 0.25 45.94
N TYR A 254 22.37 0.89 44.79
CA TYR A 254 22.81 2.26 44.51
C TYR A 254 22.13 3.32 45.39
N THR A 255 21.00 3.00 46.02
CA THR A 255 20.42 3.88 47.05
C THR A 255 21.34 3.98 48.25
N LEU A 256 21.93 2.86 48.67
CA LEU A 256 22.89 2.80 49.77
C LEU A 256 24.24 3.42 49.37
N SER A 257 24.71 3.19 48.13
CA SER A 257 25.95 3.80 47.64
C SER A 257 25.88 5.33 47.41
N GLY A 258 24.69 5.94 47.51
CA GLY A 258 24.49 7.37 47.23
C GLY A 258 24.47 7.78 45.74
N ASP A 259 24.80 6.86 44.82
CA ASP A 259 24.83 7.12 43.37
C ASP A 259 23.41 7.23 42.78
N THR A 260 22.86 8.43 42.86
CA THR A 260 21.49 8.73 42.40
C THR A 260 21.37 8.61 40.88
N THR A 261 22.46 8.83 40.12
CA THR A 261 22.44 8.78 38.65
C THR A 261 22.24 7.36 38.13
N LYS A 262 23.05 6.39 38.59
CA LYS A 262 22.90 4.98 38.19
C LYS A 262 21.56 4.43 38.67
N ARG A 263 21.14 4.79 39.88
CA ARG A 263 19.82 4.44 40.41
C ARG A 263 18.69 4.86 39.47
N THR A 264 18.67 6.12 39.01
CA THR A 264 17.63 6.57 38.05
C THR A 264 17.66 5.79 36.75
N ALA A 265 18.84 5.48 36.22
CA ALA A 265 18.96 4.74 34.97
C ALA A 265 18.32 3.34 35.04
N PHE A 266 18.42 2.65 36.18
CA PHE A 266 17.75 1.37 36.39
C PHE A 266 16.23 1.52 36.60
N LEU A 267 15.81 2.50 37.41
CA LEU A 267 14.38 2.75 37.66
C LEU A 267 13.61 3.18 36.39
N VAL A 268 14.20 4.03 35.54
CA VAL A 268 13.57 4.44 34.26
C VAL A 268 13.42 3.24 33.31
N LYS A 269 14.39 2.33 33.28
CA LYS A 269 14.29 1.09 32.47
C LYS A 269 13.19 0.17 32.99
N ALA A 270 13.02 0.05 34.30
CA ALA A 270 11.95 -0.73 34.92
C ALA A 270 10.57 -0.09 34.66
N LEU A 271 10.45 1.23 34.85
CA LEU A 271 9.21 1.99 34.60
C LEU A 271 8.69 1.75 33.18
N LYS A 272 9.57 1.85 32.17
CA LYS A 272 9.19 1.64 30.77
C LYS A 272 8.56 0.26 30.51
N LEU A 273 9.04 -0.78 31.20
CA LEU A 273 8.47 -2.13 31.09
C LEU A 273 7.12 -2.23 31.81
N PHE A 274 7.01 -1.63 33.00
CA PHE A 274 5.73 -1.61 33.73
C PHE A 274 4.65 -0.81 32.98
N GLU A 275 5.02 0.28 32.30
CA GLU A 275 4.13 1.04 31.41
C GLU A 275 3.68 0.21 30.20
N GLN A 276 4.58 -0.58 29.59
CA GLN A 276 4.23 -1.50 28.48
C GLN A 276 3.22 -2.57 28.91
N ASP A 277 3.42 -3.14 30.10
CA ASP A 277 2.57 -4.21 30.64
C ASP A 277 1.31 -3.68 31.37
N ASN A 278 1.17 -2.35 31.54
CA ASN A 278 0.10 -1.68 32.30
C ASN A 278 0.03 -2.09 33.80
N TRP A 279 1.17 -2.32 34.45
CA TRP A 279 1.23 -2.68 35.87
C TRP A 279 1.13 -1.44 36.77
N LYS A 280 -0.09 -0.89 36.90
CA LYS A 280 -0.34 0.43 37.51
C LYS A 280 0.27 0.65 38.90
N LEU A 281 0.17 -0.34 39.79
CA LEU A 281 0.74 -0.24 41.15
C LEU A 281 2.28 -0.11 41.13
N LEU A 282 2.97 -0.90 40.29
CA LEU A 282 4.43 -0.82 40.17
C LEU A 282 4.89 0.45 39.46
N ILE A 283 4.11 0.97 38.50
CA ILE A 283 4.36 2.27 37.87
C ILE A 283 4.35 3.36 38.94
N VAL A 284 3.31 3.41 39.77
CA VAL A 284 3.20 4.37 40.87
C VAL A 284 4.35 4.24 41.85
N GLN A 285 4.67 3.03 42.31
CA GLN A 285 5.75 2.81 43.26
C GLN A 285 7.11 3.22 42.70
N THR A 286 7.37 2.92 41.42
CA THR A 286 8.62 3.31 40.74
C THR A 286 8.68 4.82 40.55
N ASN A 287 7.57 5.47 40.20
CA ASN A 287 7.48 6.92 40.05
C ASN A 287 7.71 7.66 41.38
N LEU A 288 7.22 7.14 42.51
CA LEU A 288 7.49 7.72 43.83
C LEU A 288 8.99 7.73 44.15
N GLU A 289 9.71 6.66 43.80
CA GLU A 289 11.17 6.61 43.98
C GLU A 289 11.91 7.48 42.95
N LEU A 290 11.41 7.57 41.71
CA LEU A 290 11.98 8.44 40.68
C LEU A 290 11.85 9.92 40.99
N VAL A 291 10.72 10.38 41.54
CA VAL A 291 10.53 11.79 41.97
C VAL A 291 11.61 12.20 42.97
N LYS A 292 11.89 11.34 43.97
CA LYS A 292 12.96 11.58 44.95
C LYS A 292 14.33 11.70 44.26
N CYS A 293 14.58 10.88 43.24
CA CYS A 293 15.84 10.90 42.52
C CYS A 293 15.97 12.12 41.60
N PHE A 294 14.93 12.48 40.83
CA PHE A 294 14.95 13.65 39.95
C PHE A 294 15.08 14.95 40.73
N LYS A 295 14.48 15.03 41.93
CA LYS A 295 14.66 16.15 42.85
C LYS A 295 16.12 16.30 43.29
N LYS A 296 16.81 15.20 43.60
CA LYS A 296 18.24 15.21 43.97
C LYS A 296 19.17 15.54 42.79
N ILE A 297 18.84 15.09 41.58
CA ILE A 297 19.63 15.36 40.36
C ILE A 297 19.42 16.79 39.84
N GLY A 298 18.29 17.43 40.16
CA GLY A 298 17.94 18.76 39.66
C GLY A 298 17.34 18.75 38.25
N ASN A 299 16.85 17.61 37.75
CA ASN A 299 16.21 17.53 36.44
C ASN A 299 14.73 17.96 36.52
N VAL A 300 14.48 19.24 36.26
CA VAL A 300 13.14 19.85 36.36
C VAL A 300 12.12 19.21 35.43
N ASP A 301 12.47 18.98 34.16
CA ASP A 301 11.55 18.43 33.15
C ASP A 301 11.04 17.03 33.56
N GLN A 302 11.95 16.12 33.88
CA GLN A 302 11.54 14.76 34.28
C GLN A 302 10.85 14.74 35.64
N PHE A 303 11.20 15.67 36.55
CA PHE A 303 10.51 15.84 37.82
C PHE A 303 9.05 16.27 37.61
N VAL A 304 8.81 17.33 36.84
CA VAL A 304 7.46 17.84 36.53
C VAL A 304 6.62 16.75 35.86
N LYS A 305 7.18 16.05 34.86
CA LYS A 305 6.51 14.93 34.19
C LYS A 305 6.08 13.84 35.17
N THR A 306 6.98 13.40 36.06
CA THR A 306 6.71 12.30 37.00
C THR A 306 5.69 12.73 38.06
N CYS A 307 5.77 13.97 38.55
CA CYS A 307 4.79 14.54 39.48
C CYS A 307 3.40 14.67 38.84
N LEU A 308 3.32 15.08 37.57
CA LEU A 308 2.06 15.15 36.82
C LEU A 308 1.41 13.77 36.66
N GLN A 309 2.21 12.74 36.34
CA GLN A 309 1.74 11.35 36.26
C GLN A 309 1.23 10.85 37.61
N LEU A 310 1.93 11.13 38.71
CA LEU A 310 1.49 10.74 40.06
C LEU A 310 0.21 11.48 40.47
N ALA A 311 0.11 12.78 40.24
CA ALA A 311 -1.08 13.58 40.52
C ALA A 311 -2.31 13.08 39.74
N SER A 312 -2.09 12.52 38.54
CA SER A 312 -3.14 12.01 37.66
C SER A 312 -3.49 10.53 37.89
N SER A 313 -2.70 9.80 38.69
CA SER A 313 -2.91 8.37 38.92
C SER A 313 -4.09 8.10 39.85
N SER A 314 -4.96 7.15 39.47
CA SER A 314 -6.12 6.75 40.28
C SER A 314 -5.75 5.87 41.48
N GLU A 315 -4.60 5.22 41.41
CA GLU A 315 -4.12 4.25 42.38
C GLU A 315 -3.46 4.92 43.61
N CYS A 316 -3.16 6.22 43.54
CA CYS A 316 -2.63 6.99 44.66
C CYS A 316 -3.74 7.58 45.55
N ASN A 317 -3.46 7.66 46.86
CA ASN A 317 -4.27 8.43 47.80
C ASN A 317 -4.34 9.91 47.39
N ILE A 318 -5.49 10.54 47.62
CA ILE A 318 -5.73 11.95 47.26
C ILE A 318 -4.70 12.91 47.86
N GLN A 319 -4.26 12.67 49.11
CA GLN A 319 -3.25 13.50 49.77
C GLN A 319 -1.89 13.45 49.06
N VAL A 320 -1.48 12.26 48.61
CA VAL A 320 -0.22 12.06 47.88
C VAL A 320 -0.29 12.76 46.52
N ARG A 321 -1.44 12.68 45.85
CA ARG A 321 -1.70 13.36 44.57
C ARG A 321 -1.65 14.87 44.72
N GLN A 322 -2.28 15.43 45.76
CA GLN A 322 -2.25 16.87 46.04
C GLN A 322 -0.83 17.35 46.36
N ASN A 323 -0.10 16.65 47.25
CA ASN A 323 1.26 17.01 47.60
C ASN A 323 2.20 17.05 46.37
N HIS A 324 2.11 16.07 45.47
CA HIS A 324 2.93 16.07 44.25
C HIS A 324 2.46 17.10 43.22
N PHE A 325 1.16 17.41 43.18
CA PHE A 325 0.64 18.49 42.35
C PHE A 325 1.16 19.86 42.81
N ASP A 326 1.19 20.11 44.12
CA ASP A 326 1.74 21.36 44.68
C ASP A 326 3.24 21.49 44.43
N GLN A 327 4.01 20.40 44.61
CA GLN A 327 5.44 20.37 44.31
C GLN A 327 5.74 20.61 42.83
N MET A 328 4.88 20.12 41.94
CA MET A 328 5.00 20.37 40.50
C MET A 328 4.85 21.86 40.20
N LEU A 329 3.84 22.49 40.79
CA LEU A 329 3.53 23.90 40.52
C LEU A 329 4.56 24.86 41.13
N SER A 330 5.04 24.59 42.34
CA SER A 330 6.14 25.38 42.92
C SER A 330 7.37 25.33 42.01
N MET A 331 7.71 24.14 41.49
CA MET A 331 8.87 23.96 40.62
C MET A 331 8.71 24.67 39.27
N ILE A 332 7.52 24.66 38.67
CA ILE A 332 7.24 25.36 37.40
C ILE A 332 7.37 26.88 37.57
N GLN A 333 6.90 27.41 38.71
CA GLN A 333 7.02 28.83 39.02
C GLN A 333 8.47 29.26 39.23
N GLU A 334 9.28 28.42 39.88
CA GLU A 334 10.70 28.71 40.17
C GLU A 334 11.62 28.58 38.94
N SER A 335 11.35 27.64 38.03
CA SER A 335 12.35 27.20 37.04
C SER A 335 12.30 27.93 35.69
N ASN A 336 11.27 28.73 35.41
CA ASN A 336 11.05 29.42 34.13
C ASN A 336 11.00 28.53 32.85
N VAL A 337 10.96 27.19 32.95
CA VAL A 337 11.00 26.26 31.81
C VAL A 337 9.61 26.02 31.21
N GLU A 338 9.49 26.02 29.87
CA GLU A 338 8.30 25.54 29.15
C GLU A 338 8.35 24.01 29.01
N CYS A 339 7.27 23.33 29.41
CA CYS A 339 7.21 21.88 29.44
C CYS A 339 6.09 21.36 28.53
N PHE A 340 6.41 20.39 27.68
CA PHE A 340 5.47 19.77 26.73
C PHE A 340 5.29 18.30 27.04
N TYR A 341 4.06 17.88 27.36
CA TYR A 341 3.77 16.49 27.70
C TYR A 341 2.55 15.93 26.96
N PRO A 342 2.50 14.61 26.74
CA PRO A 342 1.30 13.97 26.24
C PRO A 342 0.16 14.08 27.27
N MET A 343 -1.07 14.17 26.79
CA MET A 343 -2.27 14.17 27.65
C MET A 343 -2.58 12.81 28.30
N ASP A 344 -1.87 11.76 27.87
CA ASP A 344 -2.14 10.35 28.22
C ASP A 344 -2.24 10.14 29.74
N GLY A 345 -3.43 9.74 30.21
CA GLY A 345 -3.73 9.48 31.62
C GLY A 345 -4.04 10.72 32.46
N VAL A 346 -3.68 11.93 32.00
CA VAL A 346 -3.96 13.21 32.69
C VAL A 346 -5.34 13.72 32.33
N ILE A 347 -5.62 13.84 31.02
CA ILE A 347 -6.92 14.24 30.47
C ILE A 347 -7.33 13.21 29.42
N VAL A 348 -8.46 12.53 29.67
CA VAL A 348 -9.00 11.51 28.79
C VAL A 348 -10.17 12.10 28.01
N LEU A 349 -9.97 12.34 26.72
CA LEU A 349 -11.05 12.78 25.82
C LEU A 349 -12.12 11.68 25.72
N ASP A 350 -13.39 12.06 25.88
CA ASP A 350 -14.55 11.16 25.83
C ASP A 350 -15.26 11.31 24.47
N GLN A 351 -15.64 12.54 24.14
CA GLN A 351 -16.45 12.85 22.96
C GLN A 351 -16.07 14.21 22.37
N ILE A 352 -16.13 14.32 21.04
CA ILE A 352 -15.97 15.59 20.31
C ILE A 352 -17.19 15.76 19.40
N ASP A 353 -17.91 16.88 19.58
CA ASP A 353 -19.08 17.22 18.78
C ASP A 353 -18.80 18.46 17.92
N VAL A 354 -18.98 18.34 16.61
CA VAL A 354 -18.90 19.47 15.67
C VAL A 354 -20.32 19.85 15.27
N LYS A 355 -20.75 21.08 15.58
CA LYS A 355 -22.07 21.62 15.22
C LYS A 355 -21.93 22.60 14.05
N SER A 356 -22.68 22.37 12.97
CA SER A 356 -22.81 23.32 11.86
C SER A 356 -24.17 24.01 11.89
N ASN A 357 -24.20 25.33 11.73
CA ASN A 357 -25.46 26.05 11.54
C ASN A 357 -25.88 25.90 10.07
N ASP A 358 -27.14 25.59 9.80
CA ASP A 358 -27.65 25.34 8.45
C ASP A 358 -27.97 26.65 7.67
N GLU A 359 -28.03 27.81 8.34
CA GLU A 359 -28.42 29.10 7.73
C GLU A 359 -27.24 29.91 7.17
N ASP A 360 -26.07 29.79 7.79
CA ASP A 360 -24.80 30.32 7.30
C ASP A 360 -23.93 29.11 7.01
N ASN A 361 -23.45 28.91 5.79
CA ASN A 361 -22.64 27.74 5.33
C ASN A 361 -21.26 27.58 6.04
N TYR A 362 -21.16 27.88 7.34
CA TYR A 362 -19.98 27.82 8.19
C TYR A 362 -20.22 26.91 9.43
N PRO A 363 -19.30 25.98 9.75
CA PRO A 363 -19.34 25.28 11.04
C PRO A 363 -18.78 26.17 12.14
N SER A 364 -19.59 26.52 13.15
CA SER A 364 -19.25 27.59 14.10
C SER A 364 -18.77 27.12 15.48
N ILE A 365 -19.06 25.88 15.93
CA ILE A 365 -18.75 25.45 17.31
C ILE A 365 -18.25 23.98 17.36
N VAL A 366 -17.11 23.77 18.04
CA VAL A 366 -16.60 22.43 18.40
C VAL A 366 -16.71 22.23 19.91
N SER A 367 -17.57 21.31 20.36
CA SER A 367 -17.75 20.95 21.77
C SER A 367 -16.85 19.78 22.15
N LEU A 368 -16.03 19.97 23.18
CA LEU A 368 -15.11 18.97 23.73
C LEU A 368 -15.65 18.44 25.05
N LYS A 369 -15.86 17.13 25.14
CA LYS A 369 -16.17 16.43 26.39
C LYS A 369 -14.99 15.56 26.80
N PHE A 370 -14.42 15.81 27.97
CA PHE A 370 -13.27 15.06 28.49
C PHE A 370 -13.32 14.87 29.99
N LYS A 371 -12.63 13.82 30.46
CA LYS A 371 -12.43 13.53 31.88
C LYS A 371 -11.04 13.99 32.31
N SER A 372 -10.99 14.93 33.25
CA SER A 372 -9.77 15.35 33.94
C SER A 372 -9.50 14.46 35.14
N ASN A 373 -8.30 13.88 35.22
CA ASN A 373 -7.82 13.14 36.39
C ASN A 373 -6.97 14.03 37.32
N LEU A 374 -6.99 15.35 37.14
CA LEU A 374 -6.29 16.27 38.04
C LEU A 374 -6.97 16.28 39.43
N PRO A 375 -6.20 16.45 40.53
CA PRO A 375 -6.74 16.38 41.88
C PRO A 375 -7.51 17.64 42.32
N ARG A 376 -7.40 18.75 41.58
CA ARG A 376 -8.04 20.04 41.89
C ARG A 376 -8.43 20.82 40.64
N ASN A 377 -9.18 21.91 40.82
CA ASN A 377 -9.53 22.83 39.75
C ASN A 377 -8.29 23.56 39.25
N VAL A 378 -8.10 23.62 37.94
CA VAL A 378 -6.94 24.31 37.32
C VAL A 378 -7.44 25.30 36.28
N VAL A 379 -6.91 26.52 36.34
CA VAL A 379 -7.19 27.55 35.35
C VAL A 379 -6.31 27.27 34.11
N CYS A 380 -6.97 27.10 32.98
CA CYS A 380 -6.35 26.85 31.68
C CYS A 380 -6.42 28.14 30.84
N PRO A 381 -5.29 28.82 30.60
CA PRO A 381 -5.29 30.06 29.82
C PRO A 381 -5.79 29.86 28.39
N LYS A 382 -5.51 28.71 27.78
CA LYS A 382 -5.87 28.43 26.38
C LYS A 382 -6.05 26.94 26.11
N ILE A 383 -7.15 26.60 25.45
CA ILE A 383 -7.40 25.30 24.82
C ILE A 383 -7.53 25.54 23.32
N SER A 384 -6.77 24.80 22.51
CA SER A 384 -6.78 24.97 21.05
C SER A 384 -6.75 23.65 20.29
N ILE A 385 -7.47 23.58 19.17
CA ILE A 385 -7.39 22.48 18.20
C ILE A 385 -6.83 23.03 16.88
N SER A 386 -5.83 22.35 16.31
CA SER A 386 -5.33 22.64 14.97
C SER A 386 -6.25 22.09 13.88
N VAL A 387 -6.42 22.89 12.83
CA VAL A 387 -7.19 22.53 11.64
C VAL A 387 -6.26 22.45 10.43
N VAL A 388 -6.35 21.36 9.65
CA VAL A 388 -5.50 21.10 8.48
C VAL A 388 -6.35 20.90 7.22
N ILE A 389 -5.97 21.56 6.12
CA ILE A 389 -6.63 21.40 4.81
C ILE A 389 -6.22 20.07 4.17
N GLY A 390 -7.20 19.23 3.83
CA GLY A 390 -6.97 17.94 3.18
C GLY A 390 -6.68 18.06 1.69
N SER A 391 -5.49 18.51 1.31
CA SER A 391 -5.07 18.54 -0.10
C SER A 391 -4.81 17.14 -0.70
N ALA A 392 -4.58 16.11 0.14
CA ALA A 392 -4.02 14.82 -0.26
C ALA A 392 -4.99 13.61 -0.36
N MET A 393 -6.29 13.76 -0.04
CA MET A 393 -7.24 12.62 -0.02
C MET A 393 -8.38 12.68 -1.06
N LYS A 394 -8.10 13.13 -2.29
CA LYS A 394 -9.07 13.11 -3.41
C LYS A 394 -9.59 11.71 -3.81
N LYS A 395 -9.01 10.61 -3.30
CA LYS A 395 -9.34 9.22 -3.70
C LYS A 395 -10.41 8.51 -2.84
N MET A 396 -10.90 9.08 -1.74
CA MET A 396 -11.92 8.45 -0.88
C MET A 396 -13.31 9.10 -0.98
N LYS A 397 -13.72 9.56 -2.17
CA LYS A 397 -15.04 10.19 -2.37
C LYS A 397 -16.26 9.26 -2.20
N ASN A 398 -16.08 7.93 -2.23
CA ASN A 398 -17.22 7.02 -2.40
C ASN A 398 -17.74 6.31 -1.13
N LYS A 399 -17.40 6.75 0.10
CA LYS A 399 -17.89 6.05 1.32
C LYS A 399 -18.40 6.91 2.49
N PHE A 400 -18.45 8.23 2.37
CA PHE A 400 -18.93 9.06 3.49
C PHE A 400 -20.14 9.90 3.07
N ASN A 401 -21.31 9.54 3.61
CA ASN A 401 -22.53 10.34 3.49
C ASN A 401 -22.32 11.68 4.21
N LEU A 402 -22.04 12.75 3.46
CA LEU A 402 -22.08 14.14 3.94
C LEU A 402 -23.54 14.59 4.16
N ALA A 403 -24.22 13.98 5.12
CA ALA A 403 -25.58 14.36 5.50
C ALA A 403 -25.81 14.10 6.99
N LYS A 404 -25.22 14.95 7.84
CA LYS A 404 -25.66 15.22 9.22
C LYS A 404 -25.02 16.52 9.69
N SER A 405 -25.84 17.46 10.17
CA SER A 405 -25.47 18.79 10.69
C SER A 405 -24.75 18.74 12.05
N THR A 406 -24.55 17.54 12.60
CA THR A 406 -23.79 17.33 13.83
C THR A 406 -23.01 16.03 13.72
N TYR A 407 -21.68 16.12 13.87
CA TYR A 407 -20.80 14.95 13.95
C TYR A 407 -20.40 14.76 15.40
N SER A 408 -20.91 13.70 16.04
CA SER A 408 -20.50 13.29 17.37
C SER A 408 -19.54 12.11 17.28
N TYR A 409 -18.33 12.25 17.79
CA TYR A 409 -17.34 11.18 17.80
C TYR A 409 -17.04 10.71 19.23
N ASP A 410 -17.43 9.46 19.52
CA ASP A 410 -17.14 8.78 20.80
C ASP A 410 -15.81 8.04 20.72
N ILE A 411 -14.82 8.48 21.48
CA ILE A 411 -13.46 7.91 21.47
C ILE A 411 -13.46 6.47 22.03
N LYS A 412 -14.40 6.15 22.93
CA LYS A 412 -14.54 4.81 23.51
C LYS A 412 -14.95 3.73 22.51
N LYS A 413 -15.53 4.08 21.34
CA LYS A 413 -15.96 3.12 20.33
C LYS A 413 -14.82 2.61 19.44
N ASP A 414 -13.70 3.34 19.35
CA ASP A 414 -12.61 3.07 18.40
C ASP A 414 -11.44 2.21 18.94
N ASN A 415 -11.59 1.60 20.13
CA ASN A 415 -10.73 0.47 20.49
C ASN A 415 -11.03 -0.80 19.66
N VAL A 416 -11.99 -0.75 18.73
CA VAL A 416 -12.29 -1.82 17.78
C VAL A 416 -11.48 -1.59 16.51
N LEU A 417 -10.58 -2.53 16.18
CA LEU A 417 -9.85 -2.53 14.92
C LEU A 417 -10.86 -2.45 13.75
N PRO A 418 -10.70 -1.52 12.78
CA PRO A 418 -11.60 -1.41 11.64
C PRO A 418 -11.37 -2.58 10.68
N MET A 419 -12.00 -3.70 10.99
CA MET A 419 -11.91 -4.96 10.26
C MET A 419 -13.00 -5.01 9.18
N ALA A 420 -12.60 -5.29 7.94
CA ALA A 420 -13.50 -5.50 6.81
C ALA A 420 -13.25 -6.89 6.22
N TYR A 421 -14.32 -7.56 5.81
CA TYR A 421 -14.21 -8.79 5.03
C TYR A 421 -13.70 -8.47 3.63
N ASN A 422 -12.62 -9.14 3.22
CA ASN A 422 -12.09 -9.07 1.87
C ASN A 422 -12.21 -10.44 1.21
N HIS A 423 -12.92 -10.49 0.09
CA HIS A 423 -13.08 -11.68 -0.71
C HIS A 423 -12.14 -11.53 -1.92
N ASN A 424 -11.07 -12.33 -1.94
CA ASN A 424 -10.14 -12.36 -3.06
C ASN A 424 -10.69 -13.30 -4.13
N TYR A 425 -10.88 -12.78 -5.34
CA TYR A 425 -11.26 -13.55 -6.53
C TYR A 425 -10.04 -13.67 -7.46
N GLN A 426 -9.89 -14.81 -8.11
CA GLN A 426 -8.89 -15.01 -9.17
C GLN A 426 -9.28 -14.23 -10.42
N GLN A 427 -8.34 -14.06 -11.37
CA GLN A 427 -8.60 -13.34 -12.64
C GLN A 427 -9.75 -13.96 -13.45
N ASP A 428 -9.99 -15.26 -13.28
CA ASP A 428 -11.10 -16.00 -13.91
C ASP A 428 -12.45 -15.85 -13.17
N GLY A 429 -12.53 -14.98 -12.16
CA GLY A 429 -13.75 -14.71 -11.39
C GLY A 429 -14.10 -15.76 -10.34
N HIS A 430 -13.35 -16.87 -10.25
CA HIS A 430 -13.52 -17.87 -9.20
C HIS A 430 -13.01 -17.37 -7.84
N PHE A 431 -13.77 -17.69 -6.79
CA PHE A 431 -13.46 -17.34 -5.42
C PHE A 431 -12.16 -18.02 -4.95
N ALA A 432 -11.19 -17.22 -4.50
CA ALA A 432 -9.86 -17.70 -4.10
C ALA A 432 -9.75 -17.88 -2.58
N SER A 433 -10.13 -16.85 -1.81
CA SER A 433 -10.09 -16.88 -0.34
C SER A 433 -10.86 -15.70 0.27
N THR A 434 -11.36 -15.88 1.49
CA THR A 434 -11.87 -14.79 2.32
C THR A 434 -10.85 -14.48 3.42
N GLY A 435 -10.48 -13.22 3.56
CA GLY A 435 -9.64 -12.73 4.64
C GLY A 435 -10.31 -11.58 5.39
N ILE A 436 -9.84 -11.32 6.60
CA ILE A 436 -10.25 -10.13 7.35
C ILE A 436 -9.12 -9.10 7.20
N LEU A 437 -9.41 -7.98 6.56
CA LEU A 437 -8.48 -6.87 6.37
C LEU A 437 -8.76 -5.77 7.39
N CYS A 438 -7.74 -5.38 8.15
CA CYS A 438 -7.78 -4.10 8.87
C CYS A 438 -7.55 -2.97 7.85
N LEU A 439 -8.57 -2.15 7.58
CA LEU A 439 -8.53 -1.07 6.58
C LEU A 439 -7.35 -0.11 6.82
N ASN A 440 -6.93 0.00 8.09
CA ASN A 440 -5.89 0.88 8.58
C ASN A 440 -4.70 0.08 9.18
N GLN A 441 -4.31 -1.02 8.54
CA GLN A 441 -3.20 -1.89 8.99
C GLN A 441 -1.91 -1.11 9.30
N LYS A 442 -1.60 -0.06 8.54
CA LYS A 442 -0.39 0.77 8.73
C LYS A 442 -0.46 1.71 9.94
N SER A 443 -1.63 2.04 10.48
CA SER A 443 -1.74 2.87 11.69
C SER A 443 -1.93 2.03 12.94
N TYR A 444 -2.72 0.95 12.88
CA TYR A 444 -3.08 0.14 14.05
C TYR A 444 -2.21 -1.11 14.28
N LEU A 445 -1.66 -1.73 13.22
CA LEU A 445 -0.93 -3.01 13.31
C LEU A 445 0.58 -2.86 13.08
N LYS A 446 1.16 -1.74 13.53
CA LYS A 446 2.63 -1.55 13.54
C LYS A 446 3.24 -2.32 14.71
N ARG A 447 4.15 -3.27 14.42
CA ARG A 447 4.98 -3.96 15.43
C ARG A 447 5.67 -2.94 16.33
N GLN A 448 5.41 -3.00 17.64
CA GLN A 448 6.05 -2.13 18.65
C GLN A 448 7.57 -2.33 18.73
N ASP A 449 8.08 -3.51 18.34
CA ASP A 449 9.49 -3.88 18.51
C ASP A 449 10.42 -3.39 17.40
N SER A 450 9.92 -3.14 16.19
CA SER A 450 10.77 -2.89 15.01
C SER A 450 11.11 -1.41 14.77
N GLN A 451 10.45 -0.49 15.46
CA GLN A 451 10.95 0.87 15.61
C GLN A 451 10.75 1.23 17.07
N ARG A 452 11.82 1.69 17.71
CA ARG A 452 11.70 2.52 18.92
C ARG A 452 10.49 3.42 18.66
N ARG A 453 9.38 3.26 19.41
CA ARG A 453 8.61 4.44 19.74
C ARG A 453 9.66 5.36 20.37
N LYS A 454 10.27 6.22 19.56
CA LYS A 454 10.47 7.57 20.02
C LYS A 454 9.04 7.90 20.48
N PRO A 455 8.75 8.06 21.79
CA PRO A 455 7.58 8.86 22.14
C PRO A 455 7.70 10.06 21.22
N SER A 456 6.65 10.41 20.48
CA SER A 456 6.68 11.41 19.43
C SER A 456 7.29 12.73 19.95
N THR A 457 8.61 12.81 20.05
CA THR A 457 9.41 13.92 20.57
C THR A 457 9.56 14.97 19.49
N ASN A 458 8.90 14.77 18.35
CA ASN A 458 8.59 15.81 17.41
C ASN A 458 7.14 16.24 17.66
N PHE A 459 6.86 16.70 18.89
CA PHE A 459 5.79 17.67 19.15
C PHE A 459 6.22 19.02 18.58
N ASN A 460 6.59 19.06 17.30
CA ASN A 460 6.81 20.32 16.62
C ASN A 460 5.43 20.96 16.48
N LYS A 461 5.31 22.22 16.95
CA LYS A 461 4.30 23.16 16.51
C LYS A 461 4.50 23.34 15.01
N ASN A 462 4.02 22.41 14.19
CA ASN A 462 3.87 22.68 12.77
C ASN A 462 2.72 23.67 12.68
N ASP A 463 3.01 24.80 12.05
CA ASP A 463 2.24 26.02 11.93
C ASP A 463 0.73 25.79 12.05
N PHE A 464 0.21 26.18 13.22
CA PHE A 464 -1.21 26.30 13.48
C PHE A 464 -1.76 27.47 12.65
N HIS A 465 -1.92 27.27 11.35
CA HIS A 465 -2.43 28.31 10.45
C HIS A 465 -3.87 28.71 10.83
N ASP A 466 -4.72 27.72 11.12
CA ASP A 466 -6.09 27.91 11.58
C ASP A 466 -6.32 27.19 12.93
N ILE A 467 -6.78 27.93 13.94
CA ILE A 467 -7.00 27.43 15.31
C ILE A 467 -8.45 27.67 15.72
N ILE A 468 -9.07 26.63 16.29
CA ILE A 468 -10.31 26.76 17.06
C ILE A 468 -9.90 26.77 18.54
N SER A 469 -10.24 27.82 19.29
CA SER A 469 -9.77 27.95 20.67
C SER A 469 -10.79 28.56 21.62
N ALA A 470 -10.66 28.21 22.90
CA ALA A 470 -11.30 28.88 24.01
C ALA A 470 -10.22 29.37 24.98
N ASN A 471 -10.42 30.57 25.51
CA ASN A 471 -9.50 31.22 26.43
C ASN A 471 -10.07 31.21 27.85
N SER A 472 -9.17 31.11 28.84
CA SER A 472 -9.49 31.25 30.27
C SER A 472 -10.58 30.30 30.77
N VAL A 473 -10.40 28.99 30.54
CA VAL A 473 -11.35 27.97 30.98
C VAL A 473 -10.88 27.32 32.28
N THR A 474 -11.79 27.06 33.21
CA THR A 474 -11.45 26.32 34.44
C THR A 474 -11.77 24.84 34.26
N ILE A 475 -10.77 23.98 34.40
CA ILE A 475 -10.93 22.52 34.32
C ILE A 475 -11.19 22.00 35.73
N THR A 476 -12.32 21.31 35.92
CA THR A 476 -12.68 20.65 37.18
C THR A 476 -12.26 19.17 37.19
N PRO A 477 -11.95 18.55 38.34
CA PRO A 477 -11.78 17.11 38.43
C PRO A 477 -13.03 16.36 37.98
N GLY A 478 -12.87 15.36 37.11
CA GLY A 478 -14.00 14.62 36.54
C GLY A 478 -14.37 15.10 35.13
N ILE A 479 -15.65 15.04 34.78
CA ILE A 479 -16.13 15.29 33.41
C ILE A 479 -16.31 16.79 33.18
N ASN A 480 -15.72 17.31 32.10
CA ASN A 480 -15.85 18.70 31.65
C ASN A 480 -16.39 18.74 30.22
N VAL A 481 -17.16 19.78 29.90
CA VAL A 481 -17.65 20.09 28.55
C VAL A 481 -17.25 21.52 28.22
N ILE A 482 -16.53 21.73 27.12
CA ILE A 482 -15.99 23.04 26.72
C ILE A 482 -16.30 23.27 25.23
N ASP A 483 -16.90 24.40 24.91
CA ASP A 483 -17.18 24.81 23.53
C ASP A 483 -16.06 25.73 23.01
N LEU A 484 -15.51 25.39 21.83
CA LEU A 484 -14.48 26.16 21.15
C LEU A 484 -15.06 26.88 19.93
N THR A 485 -14.66 28.14 19.74
CA THR A 485 -15.11 29.00 18.62
C THR A 485 -13.99 29.27 17.62
N LEU A 486 -14.37 29.51 16.37
CA LEU A 486 -13.45 29.72 15.25
C LEU A 486 -13.06 31.21 15.14
N ASN A 487 -11.78 31.53 15.33
CA ASN A 487 -11.35 32.92 15.47
C ASN A 487 -11.12 33.67 14.13
N ASN A 488 -11.07 32.97 12.98
CA ASN A 488 -10.75 33.55 11.65
C ASN A 488 -11.67 33.06 10.51
N SER A 489 -12.96 33.41 10.51
CA SER A 489 -13.90 32.97 9.45
C SER A 489 -13.71 33.64 8.07
N LYS A 490 -12.97 34.76 7.98
CA LYS A 490 -12.92 35.61 6.78
C LYS A 490 -11.92 35.18 5.70
N ASN A 491 -10.95 34.30 6.01
CA ASN A 491 -9.86 33.92 5.08
C ASN A 491 -9.80 32.42 4.76
N MET A 492 -10.77 31.61 5.17
CA MET A 492 -10.76 30.16 4.90
C MET A 492 -11.13 29.86 3.43
N GLU A 493 -10.27 29.10 2.75
CA GLU A 493 -10.52 28.59 1.40
C GLU A 493 -11.62 27.50 1.40
N SER A 494 -12.28 27.31 0.26
CA SER A 494 -13.24 26.19 0.14
C SER A 494 -12.50 24.85 0.12
N GLY A 495 -12.83 23.97 1.05
CA GLY A 495 -12.14 22.70 1.18
C GLY A 495 -12.72 21.82 2.28
N ILE A 496 -12.15 20.61 2.40
CA ILE A 496 -12.42 19.70 3.51
C ILE A 496 -11.31 19.90 4.54
N TYR A 497 -11.69 20.32 5.73
CA TYR A 497 -10.81 20.58 6.85
C TYR A 497 -10.86 19.41 7.84
N PHE A 498 -9.70 19.05 8.39
CA PHE A 498 -9.54 17.97 9.37
C PHE A 498 -9.03 18.54 10.69
N LEU A 499 -9.53 18.03 11.82
CA LEU A 499 -8.98 18.30 13.15
C LEU A 499 -7.75 17.39 13.36
N ASP A 500 -6.60 17.96 13.75
CA ASP A 500 -5.34 17.21 13.87
C ASP A 500 -4.85 17.09 15.34
N LYS A 501 -4.49 18.19 15.99
CA LYS A 501 -3.90 18.18 17.34
C LYS A 501 -4.70 19.06 18.29
N LEU A 502 -4.95 18.54 19.49
CA LEU A 502 -5.50 19.29 20.62
C LEU A 502 -4.36 19.67 21.57
N SER A 503 -4.31 20.96 21.94
CA SER A 503 -3.42 21.50 22.95
C SER A 503 -4.20 22.13 24.11
N ILE A 504 -3.78 21.82 25.34
CA ILE A 504 -4.31 22.39 26.59
C ILE A 504 -3.14 22.99 27.35
N LEU A 505 -3.13 24.32 27.49
CA LEU A 505 -2.11 25.04 28.24
C LEU A 505 -2.54 25.16 29.70
N LEU A 506 -1.78 24.59 30.64
CA LEU A 506 -1.98 24.73 32.08
C LEU A 506 -0.99 25.76 32.64
N GLU A 507 -1.48 26.67 33.49
CA GLU A 507 -0.69 27.70 34.20
C GLU A 507 0.40 28.38 33.34
N SER A 508 0.05 28.68 32.09
CA SER A 508 0.84 29.46 31.11
C SER A 508 2.10 28.80 30.55
N ARG A 509 2.59 27.69 31.10
CA ARG A 509 3.89 27.08 30.69
C ARG A 509 3.89 25.56 30.53
N LEU A 510 2.84 24.87 30.96
CA LEU A 510 2.70 23.43 30.85
C LEU A 510 1.70 23.11 29.72
N GLU A 511 2.18 22.78 28.53
CA GLU A 511 1.32 22.48 27.38
C GLU A 511 1.12 20.95 27.23
N LEU A 512 -0.12 20.51 27.35
CA LEU A 512 -0.54 19.13 27.14
C LEU A 512 -1.01 18.93 25.71
N LEU A 513 -0.47 17.94 25.01
CA LEU A 513 -0.74 17.68 23.60
C LEU A 513 -1.31 16.28 23.38
N THR A 514 -2.31 16.17 22.50
CA THR A 514 -2.78 14.89 21.98
C THR A 514 -3.19 14.99 20.52
N SER A 515 -3.05 13.90 19.78
CA SER A 515 -3.59 13.77 18.43
C SER A 515 -5.07 13.44 18.50
N VAL A 516 -5.88 14.18 17.78
CA VAL A 516 -7.31 13.89 17.60
C VAL A 516 -7.43 12.69 16.64
N PRO A 517 -8.32 11.72 16.92
CA PRO A 517 -8.49 10.54 16.07
C PRO A 517 -8.91 10.90 14.63
N PHE A 518 -8.44 10.11 13.68
CA PHE A 518 -8.69 10.29 12.25
C PHE A 518 -10.18 10.17 11.90
N GLY A 519 -10.75 11.18 11.25
CA GLY A 519 -12.09 11.11 10.64
C GLY A 519 -13.01 12.31 10.90
N LEU A 520 -12.68 13.17 11.87
CA LEU A 520 -13.42 14.40 12.11
C LEU A 520 -13.10 15.44 11.02
N MET A 521 -14.07 15.65 10.13
CA MET A 521 -13.97 16.59 9.02
C MET A 521 -15.18 17.52 8.94
N PHE A 522 -14.95 18.74 8.46
CA PHE A 522 -16.01 19.63 8.03
C PHE A 522 -15.70 20.20 6.64
N ALA A 523 -16.73 20.44 5.83
CA ALA A 523 -16.59 20.95 4.48
C ALA A 523 -17.04 22.42 4.41
N LEU A 524 -16.17 23.29 3.89
CA LEU A 524 -16.51 24.67 3.57
C LEU A 524 -16.86 24.77 2.07
N LYS A 525 -18.10 25.14 1.75
CA LYS A 525 -18.58 25.33 0.36
C LYS A 525 -18.58 26.82 -0.01
N ASN A 526 -17.65 27.25 -0.86
CA ASN A 526 -17.82 28.49 -1.64
C ASN A 526 -18.35 28.13 -3.04
N VAL A 527 -19.38 28.83 -3.51
CA VAL A 527 -19.94 28.64 -4.87
C VAL A 527 -19.35 29.71 -5.79
N ASN A 528 -18.54 29.30 -6.77
CA ASN A 528 -17.97 30.18 -7.80
C ASN A 528 -18.99 30.49 -8.90
N SER A 529 -18.82 31.60 -9.62
CA SER A 529 -19.59 31.92 -10.84
C SER A 529 -19.36 30.83 -11.91
N THR A 530 -20.43 30.35 -12.55
CA THR A 530 -20.40 29.34 -13.61
C THR A 530 -21.29 29.73 -14.78
N ALA A 531 -20.84 29.43 -16.00
CA ALA A 531 -21.64 29.54 -17.22
C ALA A 531 -21.86 28.14 -17.81
N ARG A 532 -23.08 27.86 -18.28
CA ARG A 532 -23.43 26.61 -18.95
C ARG A 532 -24.20 26.90 -20.22
N LEU A 533 -24.03 26.05 -21.22
CA LEU A 533 -24.81 26.09 -22.43
C LEU A 533 -25.88 25.01 -22.33
N ASP A 534 -27.12 25.42 -22.13
CA ASP A 534 -28.28 24.55 -22.06
C ASP A 534 -28.84 24.36 -23.47
N LEU A 535 -28.91 23.10 -23.90
CA LEU A 535 -29.43 22.69 -25.21
C LEU A 535 -30.93 22.44 -25.07
N SER A 536 -31.74 22.99 -25.99
CA SER A 536 -33.19 23.01 -25.83
C SER A 536 -33.85 21.63 -25.79
N ASP A 537 -33.20 20.57 -26.27
CA ASP A 537 -33.79 19.23 -26.44
C ASP A 537 -32.83 18.05 -26.14
N ASN A 538 -31.78 18.22 -25.31
CA ASN A 538 -30.75 17.18 -25.06
C ASN A 538 -30.05 16.65 -26.35
N GLN A 539 -30.10 17.40 -27.46
CA GLN A 539 -29.48 17.02 -28.73
C GLN A 539 -28.00 17.41 -28.75
N CYS A 540 -27.15 16.57 -29.34
CA CYS A 540 -25.75 16.90 -29.58
C CYS A 540 -25.63 18.04 -30.58
N LEU A 541 -24.60 18.88 -30.42
CA LEU A 541 -24.31 19.91 -31.41
C LEU A 541 -23.60 19.33 -32.63
N PHE A 542 -23.94 19.75 -33.85
CA PHE A 542 -23.32 19.27 -35.09
C PHE A 542 -22.57 20.37 -35.85
N ALA A 543 -21.32 20.09 -36.25
CA ALA A 543 -20.55 21.02 -37.08
C ALA A 543 -21.15 21.12 -38.49
N GLY A 544 -21.19 22.32 -39.06
CA GLY A 544 -21.76 22.61 -40.37
C GLY A 544 -23.27 22.83 -40.38
N VAL A 545 -23.92 22.92 -39.21
CA VAL A 545 -25.37 23.16 -39.08
C VAL A 545 -25.62 24.27 -38.06
N GLU A 546 -26.61 25.11 -38.32
CA GLU A 546 -27.03 26.18 -37.42
C GLU A 546 -27.97 25.65 -36.31
N GLU A 547 -27.55 25.78 -35.06
CA GLU A 547 -28.29 25.25 -33.90
C GLU A 547 -28.57 26.31 -32.84
N MET A 548 -29.77 26.25 -32.25
CA MET A 548 -30.21 27.15 -31.18
C MET A 548 -29.81 26.59 -29.81
N SER A 549 -29.27 27.44 -28.94
CA SER A 549 -28.89 27.08 -27.58
C SER A 549 -29.19 28.22 -26.59
N ILE A 550 -29.22 27.93 -25.30
CA ILE A 550 -29.43 28.92 -24.23
C ILE A 550 -28.18 28.96 -23.36
N LEU A 551 -27.46 30.07 -23.35
CA LEU A 551 -26.34 30.29 -22.44
C LEU A 551 -26.88 30.76 -21.08
N SER A 552 -26.79 29.90 -20.07
CA SER A 552 -27.16 30.19 -18.68
C SER A 552 -25.94 30.61 -17.85
N LEU A 553 -26.01 31.78 -17.23
CA LEU A 553 -24.97 32.36 -16.38
C LEU A 553 -25.47 32.37 -14.93
N GLN A 554 -24.70 31.76 -14.03
CA GLN A 554 -24.96 31.74 -12.59
C GLN A 554 -23.77 32.33 -11.84
N PHE A 555 -23.95 33.46 -11.16
CA PHE A 555 -22.88 34.16 -10.46
C PHE A 555 -22.75 33.73 -8.99
N GLY A 556 -21.51 33.64 -8.48
CA GLY A 556 -21.18 33.16 -7.13
C GLY A 556 -21.47 34.17 -6.00
N THR A 557 -21.42 33.72 -4.74
CA THR A 557 -21.84 34.51 -3.56
C THR A 557 -20.82 35.54 -3.05
N LYS A 558 -19.72 35.79 -3.77
CA LYS A 558 -18.60 36.60 -3.24
C LYS A 558 -18.86 38.10 -3.10
N SER A 559 -19.94 38.66 -3.66
CA SER A 559 -20.51 39.99 -3.32
C SER A 559 -21.61 40.35 -4.33
N LYS A 560 -22.60 41.15 -3.94
CA LYS A 560 -23.58 41.73 -4.89
C LYS A 560 -22.85 42.68 -5.84
N LYS A 561 -22.68 42.31 -7.12
CA LYS A 561 -22.11 43.16 -8.16
C LYS A 561 -23.15 43.46 -9.24
N ILE A 562 -23.20 44.70 -9.72
CA ILE A 562 -24.00 45.11 -10.87
C ILE A 562 -23.15 44.89 -12.13
N ILE A 563 -23.68 44.14 -13.10
CA ILE A 563 -22.99 43.85 -14.37
C ILE A 563 -23.51 44.83 -15.43
N ASP A 564 -22.60 45.56 -16.07
CA ASP A 564 -22.91 46.62 -17.03
C ASP A 564 -22.87 46.12 -18.49
N LYS A 565 -21.91 45.24 -18.83
CA LYS A 565 -21.75 44.65 -20.17
C LYS A 565 -21.23 43.21 -20.13
N ILE A 566 -21.67 42.40 -21.11
CA ILE A 566 -21.14 41.05 -21.34
C ILE A 566 -20.54 41.00 -22.74
N GLN A 567 -19.26 40.65 -22.83
CA GLN A 567 -18.55 40.39 -24.08
C GLN A 567 -18.39 38.88 -24.26
N LEU A 568 -18.82 38.37 -25.42
CA LEU A 568 -18.66 36.98 -25.83
C LEU A 568 -17.60 36.91 -26.91
N HIS A 569 -16.63 36.00 -26.80
CA HIS A 569 -15.65 35.74 -27.85
C HIS A 569 -15.43 34.23 -28.05
N SER A 570 -15.29 33.75 -29.29
CA SER A 570 -15.12 32.33 -29.62
C SER A 570 -13.74 32.00 -30.20
N THR A 571 -13.43 30.70 -30.31
CA THR A 571 -12.30 30.23 -31.11
C THR A 571 -12.56 30.38 -32.62
N PRO A 572 -11.50 30.54 -33.45
CA PRO A 572 -11.65 30.56 -34.90
C PRO A 572 -12.43 29.34 -35.41
N GLY A 573 -13.39 29.58 -36.32
CA GLY A 573 -14.26 28.54 -36.88
C GLY A 573 -15.58 28.31 -36.13
N LEU A 574 -15.76 28.88 -34.93
CA LEU A 574 -17.06 28.98 -34.27
C LEU A 574 -17.59 30.40 -34.40
N THR A 575 -18.75 30.56 -35.02
CA THR A 575 -19.48 31.83 -35.08
C THR A 575 -20.82 31.68 -34.39
N PHE A 576 -21.34 32.80 -33.89
CA PHE A 576 -22.61 32.82 -33.18
C PHE A 576 -23.38 34.10 -33.48
N CYS A 577 -24.71 34.08 -33.32
CA CYS A 577 -25.56 35.26 -33.40
C CYS A 577 -26.67 35.22 -32.35
N MET A 578 -27.20 36.39 -31.97
CA MET A 578 -28.36 36.47 -31.09
C MET A 578 -29.63 36.09 -31.85
N LYS A 579 -30.68 35.66 -31.14
CA LYS A 579 -31.91 35.12 -31.75
C LYS A 579 -32.51 36.01 -32.85
N ASP A 580 -32.42 37.33 -32.69
CA ASP A 580 -33.02 38.34 -33.56
C ASP A 580 -32.09 38.83 -34.68
N ASP A 581 -30.81 38.45 -34.67
CA ASP A 581 -29.81 38.84 -35.66
C ASP A 581 -29.62 37.77 -36.74
N THR A 582 -29.26 38.20 -37.95
CA THR A 582 -28.94 37.31 -39.09
C THR A 582 -27.46 37.19 -39.37
N GLU A 583 -26.62 38.07 -38.80
CA GLU A 583 -25.18 38.07 -39.03
C GLU A 583 -24.45 37.25 -37.95
N PHE A 584 -23.67 36.27 -38.39
CA PHE A 584 -22.84 35.43 -37.53
C PHE A 584 -21.48 36.09 -37.29
N CYS A 585 -21.12 36.30 -36.02
CA CYS A 585 -19.89 36.96 -35.60
C CYS A 585 -19.05 36.07 -34.67
N SER A 586 -17.74 36.31 -34.60
CA SER A 586 -16.85 35.66 -33.63
C SER A 586 -16.79 36.39 -32.28
N GLU A 587 -17.28 37.63 -32.24
CA GLU A 587 -17.39 38.46 -31.04
C GLU A 587 -18.71 39.23 -31.03
N ILE A 588 -19.39 39.25 -29.87
CA ILE A 588 -20.66 39.98 -29.66
C ILE A 588 -20.62 40.69 -28.30
N TYR A 589 -21.15 41.91 -28.26
CA TYR A 589 -21.36 42.68 -27.03
C TYR A 589 -22.85 42.76 -26.71
N VAL A 590 -23.24 42.25 -25.55
CA VAL A 590 -24.62 42.34 -25.04
C VAL A 590 -24.70 43.48 -24.03
N LYS A 591 -25.46 44.53 -24.34
CA LYS A 591 -25.71 45.67 -23.46
C LYS A 591 -27.02 45.48 -22.69
N SER A 592 -26.95 45.26 -21.38
CA SER A 592 -28.10 45.40 -20.48
C SER A 592 -27.65 45.39 -19.02
N PRO A 593 -28.21 46.26 -18.14
CA PRO A 593 -27.90 46.18 -16.72
C PRO A 593 -28.63 44.99 -16.07
N PHE A 594 -27.87 44.08 -15.46
CA PHE A 594 -28.43 43.04 -14.59
C PHE A 594 -28.16 43.41 -13.12
N SER A 595 -29.20 43.79 -12.35
CA SER A 595 -29.09 43.87 -10.90
C SER A 595 -29.36 42.49 -10.30
N MET A 596 -28.36 41.84 -9.70
CA MET A 596 -28.51 40.46 -9.23
C MET A 596 -28.17 40.27 -7.75
N SER A 597 -29.12 39.70 -7.00
CA SER A 597 -28.90 39.06 -5.70
C SER A 597 -28.50 37.59 -5.91
N SER A 598 -27.79 37.02 -4.93
CA SER A 598 -27.34 35.63 -4.91
C SER A 598 -28.49 34.63 -5.03
N ASN A 599 -28.81 34.23 -6.26
CA ASN A 599 -29.53 33.02 -6.70
C ASN A 599 -30.19 33.16 -8.09
N ASN A 600 -30.10 34.32 -8.75
CA ASN A 600 -30.72 34.47 -10.06
C ASN A 600 -29.75 34.04 -11.18
N SER A 601 -30.22 33.19 -12.10
CA SER A 601 -29.50 32.83 -13.34
C SER A 601 -29.97 33.71 -14.51
N VAL A 602 -29.05 34.16 -15.35
CA VAL A 602 -29.36 34.88 -16.60
C VAL A 602 -29.30 33.90 -17.77
N SER A 603 -30.36 33.83 -18.58
CA SER A 603 -30.41 32.97 -19.77
C SER A 603 -30.40 33.80 -21.06
N LEU A 604 -29.43 33.56 -21.94
CA LEU A 604 -29.25 34.25 -23.23
C LEU A 604 -29.46 33.25 -24.39
N PRO A 605 -30.46 33.44 -25.27
CA PRO A 605 -30.64 32.56 -26.43
C PRO A 605 -29.66 32.92 -27.56
N ILE A 606 -28.85 31.96 -28.00
CA ILE A 606 -27.74 32.12 -28.97
C ILE A 606 -27.82 31.04 -30.06
N LYS A 607 -27.68 31.44 -31.33
CA LYS A 607 -27.44 30.52 -32.46
C LYS A 607 -25.95 30.26 -32.61
N LEU A 608 -25.56 28.99 -32.75
CA LEU A 608 -24.18 28.56 -32.94
C LEU A 608 -24.00 27.95 -34.34
N PHE A 609 -22.87 28.25 -34.99
CA PHE A 609 -22.44 27.60 -36.22
C PHE A 609 -20.93 27.30 -36.13
N ALA A 610 -20.56 26.02 -36.24
CA ALA A 610 -19.17 25.60 -36.29
C ALA A 610 -18.80 25.15 -37.71
N GLN A 611 -17.70 25.64 -38.26
CA GLN A 611 -17.24 25.25 -39.59
C GLN A 611 -16.79 23.78 -39.63
N LEU A 612 -17.13 23.06 -40.71
CA LEU A 612 -16.67 21.68 -40.90
C LEU A 612 -15.12 21.64 -40.98
N PRO A 613 -14.46 20.74 -40.22
CA PRO A 613 -13.02 20.57 -40.29
C PRO A 613 -12.60 19.91 -41.62
N PRO A 614 -11.31 20.02 -42.01
CA PRO A 614 -10.80 19.30 -43.17
C PRO A 614 -10.97 17.77 -42.98
N LEU A 615 -11.78 17.15 -43.84
CA LEU A 615 -12.21 15.74 -43.73
C LEU A 615 -11.10 14.71 -44.01
N LYS A 616 -9.81 15.09 -44.07
CA LYS A 616 -8.70 14.17 -44.35
C LYS A 616 -8.42 13.19 -43.20
N ASP A 617 -8.61 13.63 -41.97
CA ASP A 617 -8.19 12.90 -40.77
C ASP A 617 -9.37 12.21 -40.03
N ASN A 618 -10.60 12.31 -40.56
CA ASN A 618 -11.83 11.77 -39.96
C ASN A 618 -11.98 12.04 -38.45
N PRO A 619 -11.88 13.29 -37.97
CA PRO A 619 -12.11 13.60 -36.56
C PRO A 619 -13.57 13.29 -36.18
N LYS A 620 -13.81 12.66 -35.03
CA LYS A 620 -15.18 12.36 -34.58
C LYS A 620 -15.89 13.59 -33.98
N THR A 621 -15.14 14.48 -33.34
CA THR A 621 -15.63 15.67 -32.64
C THR A 621 -14.72 16.87 -32.90
N VAL A 622 -15.30 18.06 -32.87
CA VAL A 622 -14.63 19.36 -33.03
C VAL A 622 -14.81 20.17 -31.75
N HIS A 623 -13.71 20.58 -31.15
CA HIS A 623 -13.71 21.28 -29.86
C HIS A 623 -13.54 22.78 -30.05
N HIS A 624 -14.50 23.56 -29.55
CA HIS A 624 -14.44 25.02 -29.52
C HIS A 624 -14.54 25.55 -28.09
N LYS A 625 -14.11 26.79 -27.89
CA LYS A 625 -14.25 27.48 -26.60
C LYS A 625 -14.96 28.80 -26.82
N LEU A 626 -15.88 29.11 -25.92
CA LEU A 626 -16.58 30.38 -25.82
C LEU A 626 -16.18 31.01 -24.49
N TRP A 627 -15.68 32.23 -24.55
CA TRP A 627 -15.32 33.00 -23.37
C TRP A 627 -16.35 34.10 -23.16
N VAL A 628 -16.80 34.20 -21.91
CA VAL A 628 -17.78 35.17 -21.43
C VAL A 628 -17.05 36.12 -20.48
N LYS A 629 -16.79 37.34 -20.93
CA LYS A 629 -16.20 38.41 -20.12
C LYS A 629 -17.33 39.30 -19.58
N CYS A 630 -17.45 39.38 -18.26
CA CYS A 630 -18.45 40.20 -17.59
C CYS A 630 -17.78 41.45 -17.01
N GLU A 631 -18.15 42.63 -17.50
CA GLU A 631 -17.68 43.92 -16.98
C GLU A 631 -18.59 44.36 -15.82
N THR A 632 -18.01 44.53 -14.63
CA THR A 632 -18.73 45.02 -13.43
C THR A 632 -18.33 46.45 -13.09
N SER A 633 -19.18 47.17 -12.33
CA SER A 633 -18.99 48.59 -11.98
C SER A 633 -17.75 48.90 -11.12
N LEU A 634 -17.09 47.86 -10.59
CA LEU A 634 -15.77 47.91 -9.97
C LEU A 634 -14.86 47.16 -10.96
N ASP A 635 -13.72 47.71 -11.36
CA ASP A 635 -12.81 47.23 -12.43
C ASP A 635 -12.29 45.76 -12.34
N ASP A 636 -12.95 44.89 -11.58
CA ASP A 636 -12.80 43.44 -11.59
C ASP A 636 -13.38 42.84 -12.88
N GLU A 637 -12.52 42.29 -13.72
CA GLU A 637 -12.89 41.50 -14.89
C GLU A 637 -13.02 40.01 -14.50
N GLU A 638 -14.25 39.47 -14.52
CA GLU A 638 -14.46 38.01 -14.45
C GLU A 638 -14.60 37.43 -15.87
N VAL A 639 -13.69 36.50 -16.23
CA VAL A 639 -13.74 35.77 -17.51
C VAL A 639 -14.11 34.31 -17.24
N ILE A 640 -15.21 33.86 -17.82
CA ILE A 640 -15.70 32.48 -17.70
C ILE A 640 -15.49 31.77 -19.05
N CYS A 641 -14.86 30.60 -19.06
CA CYS A 641 -14.63 29.82 -20.26
C CYS A 641 -15.57 28.62 -20.32
N VAL A 642 -16.32 28.50 -21.42
CA VAL A 642 -17.23 27.40 -21.74
C VAL A 642 -16.63 26.61 -22.89
N SER A 643 -16.43 25.30 -22.69
CA SER A 643 -15.98 24.39 -23.75
C SER A 643 -17.20 23.78 -24.45
N ILE A 644 -17.20 23.78 -25.78
CA ILE A 644 -18.31 23.35 -26.62
C ILE A 644 -17.81 22.31 -27.61
N ASP A 645 -18.45 21.15 -27.64
CA ASP A 645 -18.07 20.02 -28.48
C ASP A 645 -19.11 19.79 -29.57
N PHE A 646 -18.68 19.80 -30.84
CA PHE A 646 -19.52 19.56 -32.01
C PHE A 646 -19.20 18.19 -32.61
N SER A 647 -20.20 17.37 -32.90
CA SER A 647 -20.06 16.11 -33.63
C SER A 647 -20.10 16.34 -35.14
N LEU A 648 -19.48 15.46 -35.93
CA LEU A 648 -19.62 15.52 -37.38
C LEU A 648 -20.97 14.94 -37.84
N PRO A 649 -21.71 15.62 -38.73
CA PRO A 649 -23.01 15.12 -39.19
C PRO A 649 -22.92 13.92 -40.14
N PHE A 650 -21.77 13.73 -40.81
CA PHE A 650 -21.55 12.62 -41.73
C PHE A 650 -20.06 12.30 -41.89
N THR A 651 -19.75 11.10 -42.40
CA THR A 651 -18.38 10.74 -42.86
C THR A 651 -18.35 10.42 -44.35
N VAL A 652 -17.29 10.87 -45.03
CA VAL A 652 -17.05 10.68 -46.46
C VAL A 652 -15.86 9.74 -46.66
N ALA A 653 -16.05 8.66 -47.41
CA ALA A 653 -15.01 7.69 -47.75
C ALA A 653 -14.92 7.51 -49.27
N TYR A 654 -13.72 7.47 -49.83
CA TYR A 654 -13.52 7.32 -51.27
C TYR A 654 -12.67 6.09 -51.60
N ARG A 655 -12.95 5.41 -52.72
CA ARG A 655 -12.27 4.19 -53.17
C ARG A 655 -12.11 4.16 -54.69
N LEU A 656 -11.00 3.59 -55.16
CA LEU A 656 -10.77 3.31 -56.57
C LEU A 656 -11.05 1.83 -56.85
N HIS A 657 -12.05 1.56 -57.69
CA HIS A 657 -12.36 0.23 -58.19
C HIS A 657 -11.72 0.04 -59.56
N THR A 658 -11.22 -1.17 -59.83
CA THR A 658 -10.60 -1.52 -61.10
C THR A 658 -11.28 -2.76 -61.66
N CYS A 659 -11.71 -2.68 -62.92
CA CYS A 659 -12.18 -3.83 -63.68
C CYS A 659 -11.28 -3.96 -64.91
N HIS A 660 -10.37 -4.93 -64.90
CA HIS A 660 -9.35 -5.08 -65.93
C HIS A 660 -8.53 -3.78 -66.08
N TYR A 661 -8.74 -3.01 -67.15
CA TYR A 661 -8.10 -1.69 -67.36
C TYR A 661 -8.98 -0.50 -67.00
N ARG A 662 -10.30 -0.69 -66.86
CA ARG A 662 -11.27 0.38 -66.54
C ARG A 662 -11.18 0.75 -65.07
N LYS A 663 -11.36 2.03 -64.78
CA LYS A 663 -11.24 2.61 -63.44
C LYS A 663 -12.54 3.29 -63.04
N PHE A 664 -13.01 3.03 -61.84
CA PHE A 664 -14.21 3.64 -61.29
C PHE A 664 -13.92 4.26 -59.92
N VAL A 665 -14.36 5.49 -59.72
CA VAL A 665 -14.23 6.21 -58.44
C VAL A 665 -15.54 6.05 -57.68
N GLY A 666 -15.46 5.43 -56.50
CA GLY A 666 -16.56 5.33 -55.55
C GLY A 666 -16.41 6.35 -54.43
N VAL A 667 -17.46 7.09 -54.10
CA VAL A 667 -17.54 7.96 -52.92
C VAL A 667 -18.75 7.58 -52.09
N ASN A 668 -18.52 7.25 -50.83
CA ASN A 668 -19.54 6.85 -49.88
C ASN A 668 -19.74 7.95 -48.83
N ILE A 669 -20.98 8.35 -48.61
CA ILE A 669 -21.38 9.27 -47.54
C ILE A 669 -22.24 8.51 -46.55
N THR A 670 -21.93 8.69 -45.27
CA THR A 670 -22.56 7.99 -44.15
C THR A 670 -23.09 9.02 -43.16
N CYS A 671 -24.37 8.96 -42.85
CA CYS A 671 -25.03 9.91 -41.94
C CYS A 671 -24.90 9.46 -40.48
N HIS A 672 -24.62 10.39 -39.56
CA HIS A 672 -24.48 10.14 -38.11
C HIS A 672 -25.40 11.02 -37.26
N THR A 673 -26.37 11.70 -37.88
CA THR A 673 -27.28 12.64 -37.22
C THR A 673 -28.60 11.98 -36.85
N ASP A 674 -29.24 12.45 -35.77
CA ASP A 674 -30.58 12.00 -35.37
C ASP A 674 -31.69 12.52 -36.30
N TRP A 675 -31.37 13.51 -37.13
CA TRP A 675 -32.23 14.03 -38.19
C TRP A 675 -31.73 13.56 -39.56
N SER A 676 -32.63 13.48 -40.54
CA SER A 676 -32.27 13.02 -41.87
C SER A 676 -31.47 14.05 -42.66
N LEU A 677 -30.32 13.62 -43.19
CA LEU A 677 -29.42 14.43 -44.00
C LEU A 677 -29.91 14.47 -45.44
N ALA A 678 -30.17 15.66 -45.97
CA ALA A 678 -30.60 15.86 -47.34
C ALA A 678 -29.41 16.25 -48.23
N LEU A 679 -29.05 15.38 -49.19
CA LEU A 679 -27.96 15.58 -50.15
C LEU A 679 -28.51 15.95 -51.53
N ARG A 680 -27.88 16.94 -52.18
CA ARG A 680 -28.22 17.43 -53.52
C ARG A 680 -27.03 17.38 -54.46
N GLU A 681 -27.31 17.01 -55.71
CA GLU A 681 -26.41 17.14 -56.87
C GLU A 681 -24.94 16.71 -56.63
N PRO A 682 -24.66 15.44 -56.34
CA PRO A 682 -23.29 14.97 -56.18
C PRO A 682 -22.53 15.04 -57.51
N LYS A 683 -21.42 15.77 -57.54
CA LYS A 683 -20.55 15.93 -58.72
C LYS A 683 -19.10 15.66 -58.34
N ILE A 684 -18.35 15.03 -59.24
CA ILE A 684 -16.89 14.92 -59.15
C ILE A 684 -16.27 15.67 -60.32
N ILE A 685 -15.30 16.52 -60.00
CA ILE A 685 -14.52 17.28 -60.97
C ILE A 685 -13.06 16.82 -60.88
N GLY A 686 -12.47 16.47 -62.03
CA GLY A 686 -11.02 16.23 -62.12
C GLY A 686 -10.24 17.53 -62.02
N ILE A 687 -9.28 17.61 -61.11
CA ILE A 687 -8.40 18.78 -60.98
C ILE A 687 -7.19 18.59 -61.90
N SER A 688 -6.89 19.59 -62.75
CA SER A 688 -5.70 19.55 -63.61
C SER A 688 -4.42 19.60 -62.78
N GLN A 689 -3.42 18.81 -63.17
CA GLN A 689 -2.09 18.80 -62.55
C GLN A 689 -1.01 19.15 -63.58
N PRO A 690 -0.03 20.01 -63.23
CA PRO A 690 1.16 20.20 -64.06
C PRO A 690 2.05 18.94 -64.00
N PRO A 691 2.72 18.52 -65.10
CA PRO A 691 3.00 19.26 -66.34
C PRO A 691 2.05 19.00 -67.51
N THR A 692 1.02 18.15 -67.33
CA THR A 692 0.26 17.60 -68.46
C THR A 692 -1.04 18.38 -68.73
N ASN A 693 -1.57 19.13 -67.76
CA ASN A 693 -2.78 19.98 -67.89
C ASN A 693 -4.00 19.26 -68.51
N VAL A 694 -4.00 17.92 -68.54
CA VAL A 694 -5.12 17.14 -69.07
C VAL A 694 -6.15 16.97 -67.97
N MET A 695 -7.36 17.48 -68.18
CA MET A 695 -8.51 17.24 -67.31
C MET A 695 -9.12 15.88 -67.65
N VAL A 696 -9.17 14.99 -66.66
CA VAL A 696 -9.75 13.65 -66.84
C VAL A 696 -11.28 13.77 -66.81
N LYS A 697 -11.92 13.28 -67.88
CA LYS A 697 -13.39 13.23 -67.98
C LYS A 697 -13.92 12.04 -67.17
N LEU A 698 -15.06 12.23 -66.51
CA LEU A 698 -15.73 11.22 -65.71
C LEU A 698 -17.17 11.07 -66.19
N THR A 699 -17.59 9.82 -66.42
CA THR A 699 -18.98 9.47 -66.71
C THR A 699 -19.66 9.04 -65.41
N SER A 700 -20.74 9.73 -65.04
CA SER A 700 -21.53 9.38 -63.86
C SER A 700 -22.32 8.09 -64.12
N LEU A 701 -22.16 7.10 -63.25
CA LEU A 701 -22.96 5.86 -63.25
C LEU A 701 -24.10 5.89 -62.23
N ASN A 702 -24.31 7.03 -61.57
CA ASN A 702 -25.36 7.24 -60.58
C ASN A 702 -26.75 7.31 -61.24
N SER A 703 -27.78 6.83 -60.55
CA SER A 703 -29.18 6.91 -61.01
C SER A 703 -29.63 8.36 -61.13
N THR A 704 -30.16 8.75 -62.29
CA THR A 704 -30.65 10.11 -62.59
C THR A 704 -32.05 10.41 -62.03
N PHE A 705 -32.71 9.44 -61.40
CA PHE A 705 -34.13 9.51 -61.05
C PHE A 705 -34.46 10.29 -59.77
N LYS A 706 -33.48 10.72 -58.95
CA LYS A 706 -33.74 11.51 -57.73
C LYS A 706 -32.67 12.61 -57.52
N PRO A 707 -33.02 13.90 -57.65
CA PRO A 707 -32.07 15.01 -57.42
C PRO A 707 -31.80 15.28 -55.93
N LEU A 708 -32.66 14.79 -55.04
CA LEU A 708 -32.58 14.94 -53.59
C LEU A 708 -32.63 13.57 -52.93
N THR A 709 -31.61 13.25 -52.13
CA THR A 709 -31.57 11.99 -51.37
C THR A 709 -31.53 12.28 -49.89
N TYR A 710 -32.36 11.58 -49.13
CA TYR A 710 -32.39 11.65 -47.67
C TYR A 710 -31.65 10.43 -47.10
N LEU A 711 -30.79 10.65 -46.12
CA LEU A 711 -30.09 9.62 -45.37
C LEU A 711 -30.52 9.68 -43.92
N GLU A 712 -30.90 8.54 -43.37
CA GLU A 712 -31.11 8.36 -41.93
C GLU A 712 -29.81 7.95 -41.22
N ASN A 713 -29.83 7.98 -39.88
CA ASN A 713 -28.67 7.66 -39.06
C ASN A 713 -28.14 6.23 -39.37
N GLY A 714 -26.85 6.14 -39.69
CA GLY A 714 -26.18 4.89 -40.05
C GLY A 714 -26.32 4.46 -41.52
N GLU A 715 -27.18 5.11 -42.29
CA GLU A 715 -27.33 4.80 -43.71
C GLU A 715 -26.12 5.31 -44.52
N THR A 716 -25.74 4.50 -45.51
CA THR A 716 -24.63 4.78 -46.43
C THR A 716 -25.14 4.89 -47.85
N ILE A 717 -24.89 6.01 -48.52
CA ILE A 717 -25.05 6.11 -49.98
C ILE A 717 -23.69 6.08 -50.65
N GLY A 718 -23.57 5.24 -51.67
CA GLY A 718 -22.39 5.15 -52.53
C GLY A 718 -22.69 5.74 -53.90
N TYR A 719 -21.82 6.63 -54.36
CA TYR A 719 -21.84 7.18 -55.69
C TYR A 719 -20.66 6.65 -56.50
N LEU A 720 -20.88 6.35 -57.78
CA LEU A 720 -19.89 5.74 -58.67
C LEU A 720 -19.75 6.52 -59.97
N TRP A 721 -18.51 6.82 -60.35
CA TRP A 721 -18.15 7.43 -61.63
C TRP A 721 -17.12 6.56 -62.34
N GLU A 722 -17.29 6.36 -63.65
CA GLU A 722 -16.26 5.79 -64.50
C GLU A 722 -15.29 6.88 -64.95
N ILE A 723 -14.00 6.56 -64.94
CA ILE A 723 -12.96 7.43 -65.47
C ILE A 723 -12.85 7.16 -66.98
N ASP A 724 -13.19 8.16 -67.80
CA ASP A 724 -13.08 8.08 -69.25
C ASP A 724 -11.59 8.20 -69.65
N LEU A 725 -10.91 7.06 -69.66
CA LEU A 725 -9.56 6.96 -70.21
C LEU A 725 -9.69 6.76 -71.73
N PRO A 726 -9.04 7.58 -72.58
CA PRO A 726 -9.08 7.37 -74.02
C PRO A 726 -8.58 5.96 -74.35
N SER A 727 -9.35 5.27 -75.18
CA SER A 727 -9.35 3.83 -75.41
C SER A 727 -7.99 3.21 -75.73
N THR A 728 -7.70 2.10 -75.04
CA THR A 728 -7.02 0.87 -75.54
C THR A 728 -5.60 0.92 -76.14
N ASP A 729 -4.94 2.07 -76.29
CA ASP A 729 -3.52 2.14 -76.68
C ASP A 729 -2.65 2.76 -75.57
N ILE A 730 -1.88 1.90 -74.89
CA ILE A 730 -0.97 2.23 -73.78
C ILE A 730 0.08 3.31 -74.17
N ASN A 731 0.32 3.53 -75.47
CA ASN A 731 1.25 4.54 -75.96
C ASN A 731 0.79 5.98 -75.72
N THR A 732 -0.52 6.23 -75.53
CA THR A 732 -1.03 7.58 -75.19
C THR A 732 -1.05 7.85 -73.68
N LEU A 733 -0.96 6.80 -72.85
CA LEU A 733 -0.92 6.87 -71.38
C LEU A 733 0.44 7.28 -70.80
N GLY A 734 1.48 7.42 -71.64
CA GLY A 734 2.78 8.00 -71.25
C GLY A 734 2.71 9.48 -70.88
N ILE A 735 1.61 10.17 -71.21
CA ILE A 735 1.41 11.62 -71.00
C ILE A 735 0.48 11.90 -69.81
N LEU A 736 -0.07 10.89 -69.11
CA LEU A 736 -0.90 11.11 -67.92
C LEU A 736 -0.11 10.88 -66.64
N ALA A 737 -0.16 11.87 -65.74
CA ALA A 737 0.56 11.93 -64.48
C ALA A 737 0.29 10.69 -63.60
N ASP A 738 1.26 10.30 -62.77
CA ASP A 738 1.17 9.15 -61.87
C ASP A 738 0.16 9.36 -60.71
N SER A 739 -0.42 10.55 -60.59
CA SER A 739 -1.47 10.86 -59.64
C SER A 739 -2.68 11.53 -60.29
N LEU A 740 -3.88 11.20 -59.83
CA LEU A 740 -5.14 11.83 -60.23
C LEU A 740 -5.73 12.54 -59.02
N LYS A 741 -6.00 13.85 -59.15
CA LYS A 741 -6.69 14.66 -58.14
C LYS A 741 -8.15 14.87 -58.54
N PHE A 742 -9.04 14.70 -57.57
CA PHE A 742 -10.47 14.88 -57.75
C PHE A 742 -11.02 15.77 -56.64
N ASN A 743 -12.02 16.58 -56.98
CA ASN A 743 -12.83 17.33 -56.03
C ASN A 743 -14.26 16.80 -56.09
N PHE A 744 -14.76 16.29 -54.97
CA PHE A 744 -16.15 15.93 -54.79
C PHE A 744 -16.93 17.11 -54.22
N GLN A 745 -18.01 17.48 -54.90
CA GLN A 745 -18.87 18.60 -54.55
C GLN A 745 -20.31 18.11 -54.40
N THR A 746 -20.96 18.49 -53.30
CA THR A 746 -22.40 18.25 -53.07
C THR A 746 -22.94 19.26 -52.08
N ASN A 747 -24.24 19.50 -52.11
CA ASN A 747 -24.87 20.40 -51.13
C ASN A 747 -25.61 19.55 -50.11
N TYR A 748 -25.38 19.85 -48.83
CA TYR A 748 -26.05 19.18 -47.73
C TYR A 748 -26.88 20.16 -46.91
N SER A 749 -27.98 19.66 -46.37
CA SER A 749 -28.87 20.41 -45.47
C SER A 749 -29.57 19.46 -44.52
N SER A 750 -30.10 19.99 -43.42
CA SER A 750 -31.04 19.24 -42.60
C SER A 750 -32.37 19.10 -43.33
N ALA A 751 -32.96 17.90 -43.36
CA ALA A 751 -34.29 17.71 -43.93
C ALA A 751 -35.38 18.58 -43.25
N ARG A 752 -35.12 19.05 -42.02
CA ARG A 752 -36.02 19.95 -41.27
C ARG A 752 -35.95 21.41 -41.76
N LYS A 753 -34.85 21.83 -42.40
CA LYS A 753 -34.62 23.19 -42.91
C LYS A 753 -33.88 23.13 -44.26
N LEU A 754 -34.64 22.91 -45.32
CA LEU A 754 -34.12 22.78 -46.69
C LEU A 754 -33.57 24.10 -47.27
N ASP A 755 -33.88 25.24 -46.63
CA ASP A 755 -33.46 26.58 -47.04
C ASP A 755 -32.02 26.91 -46.60
N CYS A 756 -31.48 26.17 -45.61
CA CYS A 756 -30.11 26.31 -45.11
C CYS A 756 -29.22 25.24 -45.75
N SER A 757 -28.86 25.42 -47.03
CA SER A 757 -27.94 24.51 -47.73
C SER A 757 -26.49 24.96 -47.60
N HIS A 758 -25.62 24.03 -47.24
CA HIS A 758 -24.18 24.26 -47.15
C HIS A 758 -23.42 23.44 -48.20
N ASP A 759 -22.38 24.03 -48.77
CA ASP A 759 -21.54 23.38 -49.78
C ASP A 759 -20.52 22.47 -49.10
N LEU A 760 -20.47 21.20 -49.54
CA LEU A 760 -19.45 20.24 -49.17
C LEU A 760 -18.46 20.09 -50.33
N ASN A 761 -17.24 20.56 -50.13
CA ASN A 761 -16.13 20.41 -51.07
C ASN A 761 -15.04 19.53 -50.46
N PHE A 762 -14.71 18.44 -51.14
CA PHE A 762 -13.76 17.45 -50.65
C PHE A 762 -12.75 17.03 -51.73
N GLU A 763 -11.48 17.39 -51.52
CA GLU A 763 -10.40 17.04 -52.43
C GLU A 763 -9.65 15.79 -52.00
N PHE A 764 -9.47 14.85 -52.94
CA PHE A 764 -8.71 13.62 -52.73
C PHE A 764 -7.83 13.28 -53.94
N THR A 765 -6.81 12.45 -53.70
CA THR A 765 -5.82 12.06 -54.73
C THR A 765 -5.64 10.56 -54.75
N PHE A 766 -5.61 9.96 -55.94
CA PHE A 766 -5.17 8.58 -56.17
C PHE A 766 -3.80 8.58 -56.83
N ASN A 767 -2.84 7.89 -56.21
CA ASN A 767 -1.50 7.70 -56.76
C ASN A 767 -1.38 6.30 -57.36
N ASN A 768 -0.59 6.15 -58.44
CA ASN A 768 -0.24 4.88 -59.06
C ASN A 768 -1.46 4.03 -59.49
N TYR A 769 -2.45 4.65 -60.12
CA TYR A 769 -3.74 4.02 -60.45
C TYR A 769 -3.72 3.02 -61.62
N LYS A 770 -2.66 2.98 -62.44
CA LYS A 770 -2.55 2.15 -63.65
C LYS A 770 -2.48 0.65 -63.29
N THR A 771 -3.26 -0.20 -63.97
CA THR A 771 -3.21 -1.67 -63.76
C THR A 771 -1.89 -2.21 -64.30
N LEU A 772 -1.05 -2.78 -63.43
CA LEU A 772 0.26 -3.38 -63.76
C LEU A 772 0.20 -4.90 -63.92
N MET A 773 -0.68 -5.57 -63.17
CA MET A 773 -0.79 -7.03 -63.17
C MET A 773 -2.25 -7.50 -63.20
N LEU A 774 -2.51 -8.48 -64.06
CA LEU A 774 -3.75 -9.26 -64.12
C LEU A 774 -3.47 -10.65 -63.54
N ILE A 775 -4.36 -11.10 -62.66
CA ILE A 775 -4.27 -12.42 -62.02
C ILE A 775 -5.48 -13.24 -62.40
N GLU A 776 -5.22 -14.46 -62.86
CA GLU A 776 -6.22 -15.50 -63.06
C GLU A 776 -5.77 -16.73 -62.29
N SER A 777 -6.56 -17.19 -61.32
CA SER A 777 -6.28 -18.44 -60.60
C SER A 777 -7.41 -19.47 -60.65
N GLY A 778 -7.04 -20.74 -60.58
CA GLY A 778 -7.96 -21.87 -60.63
C GLY A 778 -7.43 -23.06 -59.86
N VAL A 779 -8.31 -24.03 -59.59
CA VAL A 779 -7.95 -25.31 -58.98
C VAL A 779 -8.38 -26.45 -59.89
N GLU A 780 -7.43 -27.30 -60.26
CA GLU A 780 -7.62 -28.46 -61.13
C GLU A 780 -7.06 -29.72 -60.46
N VAL A 781 -7.46 -30.93 -60.91
CA VAL A 781 -6.92 -32.18 -60.36
C VAL A 781 -5.48 -32.43 -60.88
N ALA A 782 -4.59 -32.90 -60.00
CA ALA A 782 -3.20 -33.14 -60.35
C ALA A 782 -3.06 -34.24 -61.42
N GLY A 783 -2.50 -33.89 -62.59
CA GLY A 783 -2.04 -34.85 -63.61
C GLY A 783 -3.06 -35.33 -64.64
N LYS A 784 -4.34 -34.89 -64.60
CA LYS A 784 -5.34 -35.20 -65.63
C LYS A 784 -6.31 -34.04 -65.85
N SER A 785 -6.38 -33.54 -67.07
CA SER A 785 -7.37 -32.54 -67.47
C SER A 785 -8.78 -33.16 -67.49
N GLY A 786 -9.74 -32.51 -66.83
CA GLY A 786 -11.17 -32.88 -66.89
C GLY A 786 -11.71 -33.79 -65.78
N GLU A 787 -10.90 -34.20 -64.80
CA GLU A 787 -11.41 -34.91 -63.60
C GLU A 787 -11.90 -33.91 -62.52
N PHE A 788 -12.99 -34.24 -61.82
CA PHE A 788 -13.55 -33.40 -60.75
C PHE A 788 -12.70 -33.43 -59.48
N CYS A 789 -12.53 -32.28 -58.83
CA CYS A 789 -11.88 -32.18 -57.51
C CYS A 789 -12.65 -33.00 -56.48
N ARG A 790 -11.95 -33.82 -55.68
CA ARG A 790 -12.56 -34.63 -54.60
C ARG A 790 -11.96 -34.31 -53.24
N MET A 791 -12.78 -34.43 -52.20
CA MET A 791 -12.34 -34.26 -50.82
C MET A 791 -11.16 -35.20 -50.50
N ASN A 792 -10.13 -34.68 -49.85
CA ASN A 792 -8.88 -35.37 -49.51
C ASN A 792 -8.08 -35.90 -50.71
N THR A 793 -8.26 -35.34 -51.91
CA THR A 793 -7.38 -35.58 -53.06
C THR A 793 -6.53 -34.36 -53.34
N VAL A 794 -5.27 -34.57 -53.70
CA VAL A 794 -4.35 -33.47 -54.02
C VAL A 794 -4.74 -32.89 -55.38
N CYS A 795 -5.01 -31.59 -55.39
CA CYS A 795 -5.31 -30.76 -56.54
C CYS A 795 -4.16 -29.77 -56.78
N THR A 796 -4.06 -29.26 -57.99
CA THR A 796 -3.11 -28.21 -58.36
C THR A 796 -3.84 -26.87 -58.39
N TYR A 797 -3.46 -25.96 -57.48
CA TYR A 797 -3.82 -24.54 -57.58
C TYR A 797 -2.88 -23.87 -58.57
N THR A 798 -3.43 -23.34 -59.66
CA THR A 798 -2.69 -22.58 -60.67
C THR A 798 -3.01 -21.09 -60.51
N ALA A 799 -1.98 -20.24 -60.49
CA ALA A 799 -2.18 -18.79 -60.59
C ALA A 799 -1.30 -18.23 -61.71
N ASN A 800 -1.97 -17.62 -62.69
CA ASN A 800 -1.38 -17.01 -63.86
C ASN A 800 -1.32 -15.49 -63.64
N PHE A 801 -0.10 -14.96 -63.67
CA PHE A 801 0.18 -13.55 -63.58
C PHE A 801 0.51 -13.03 -64.98
N LYS A 802 -0.24 -12.05 -65.47
CA LYS A 802 -0.01 -11.39 -66.75
C LYS A 802 0.34 -9.92 -66.52
N ARG A 803 1.53 -9.52 -66.96
CA ARG A 803 1.99 -8.12 -66.96
C ARG A 803 1.32 -7.38 -68.12
N THR A 804 0.93 -6.14 -67.87
CA THR A 804 0.13 -5.32 -68.81
C THR A 804 0.98 -4.43 -69.73
N GLU A 805 2.30 -4.37 -69.55
CA GLU A 805 3.20 -3.47 -70.30
C GLU A 805 3.67 -4.05 -71.65
N HIS A 806 3.81 -3.19 -72.67
CA HIS A 806 4.32 -3.55 -74.00
C HIS A 806 5.84 -3.84 -74.00
N PRO A 807 6.35 -4.61 -74.99
CA PRO A 807 7.74 -5.08 -75.02
C PRO A 807 8.85 -4.02 -75.07
N LYS A 808 8.52 -2.74 -75.31
CA LYS A 808 9.51 -1.68 -75.54
C LYS A 808 9.90 -0.87 -74.28
N SER A 809 9.23 -1.11 -73.13
CA SER A 809 9.55 -0.48 -71.83
C SER A 809 9.97 -1.50 -70.76
N LEU A 810 10.50 -2.65 -71.18
CA LEU A 810 10.85 -3.79 -70.33
C LEU A 810 12.16 -3.63 -69.52
N GLN A 811 12.59 -2.42 -69.20
CA GLN A 811 13.90 -2.20 -68.54
C GLN A 811 13.89 -2.45 -67.02
N ASN A 812 12.72 -2.55 -66.38
CA ASN A 812 12.62 -2.77 -64.94
C ASN A 812 12.08 -4.16 -64.60
N GLU A 813 12.88 -4.93 -63.87
CA GLU A 813 12.48 -6.18 -63.22
C GLU A 813 11.42 -5.89 -62.15
N ILE A 814 10.25 -6.51 -62.27
CA ILE A 814 9.21 -6.45 -61.24
C ILE A 814 9.34 -7.72 -60.42
N SER A 815 9.79 -7.58 -59.18
CA SER A 815 9.76 -8.65 -58.19
C SER A 815 8.55 -8.47 -57.26
N PHE A 816 7.84 -9.56 -57.02
CA PHE A 816 6.70 -9.58 -56.11
C PHE A 816 6.67 -10.88 -55.32
N LYS A 817 6.16 -10.81 -54.10
CA LYS A 817 5.89 -11.99 -53.28
C LYS A 817 4.41 -12.31 -53.41
N TYR A 818 4.08 -13.56 -53.68
CA TYR A 818 2.71 -14.05 -53.57
C TYR A 818 2.54 -14.86 -52.28
N GLU A 819 1.34 -14.86 -51.76
CA GLU A 819 0.92 -15.65 -50.61
C GLU A 819 -0.49 -16.17 -50.87
N ILE A 820 -0.64 -17.49 -50.83
CA ILE A 820 -1.93 -18.16 -50.95
C ILE A 820 -2.53 -18.26 -49.56
N VAL A 821 -3.62 -17.54 -49.34
CA VAL A 821 -4.37 -17.52 -48.08
C VAL A 821 -5.58 -18.44 -48.23
N VAL A 822 -5.65 -19.43 -47.36
CA VAL A 822 -6.74 -20.40 -47.31
C VAL A 822 -7.49 -20.32 -45.99
N ASP A 823 -8.80 -20.56 -46.05
CA ASP A 823 -9.51 -21.03 -44.87
C ASP A 823 -9.06 -22.47 -44.58
N LYS A 824 -8.39 -22.67 -43.45
CA LYS A 824 -7.83 -23.96 -43.03
C LYS A 824 -8.90 -25.03 -42.78
N THR A 825 -10.17 -24.64 -42.69
CA THR A 825 -11.29 -25.60 -42.63
C THR A 825 -11.69 -26.11 -44.01
N MET A 826 -11.44 -25.33 -45.08
CA MET A 826 -11.85 -25.64 -46.45
C MET A 826 -10.71 -26.25 -47.28
N TRP A 827 -9.50 -25.73 -47.13
CA TRP A 827 -8.34 -26.10 -47.95
C TRP A 827 -7.08 -26.32 -47.11
N ALA A 828 -6.29 -27.33 -47.47
CA ALA A 828 -4.93 -27.53 -46.99
C ALA A 828 -3.93 -27.23 -48.11
N VAL A 829 -2.96 -26.36 -47.85
CA VAL A 829 -1.84 -26.12 -48.78
C VAL A 829 -0.77 -27.18 -48.53
N CYS A 830 -0.56 -28.05 -49.52
CA CYS A 830 0.36 -29.19 -49.43
C CYS A 830 1.75 -28.86 -50.00
N GLY A 831 1.86 -27.79 -50.80
CA GLY A 831 3.13 -27.28 -51.35
C GLY A 831 3.64 -25.98 -50.68
N ARG A 832 4.58 -25.30 -51.36
CA ARG A 832 5.05 -23.96 -50.93
C ARG A 832 3.98 -22.91 -51.23
N GLY A 833 3.20 -22.53 -50.22
CA GLY A 833 2.09 -21.56 -50.33
C GLY A 833 2.50 -20.09 -50.50
N SER A 834 3.79 -19.76 -50.44
CA SER A 834 4.30 -18.41 -50.65
C SER A 834 5.71 -18.45 -51.22
N ASP A 835 5.98 -17.64 -52.24
CA ASP A 835 7.32 -17.48 -52.80
C ASP A 835 7.48 -16.10 -53.45
N VAL A 836 8.73 -15.75 -53.78
CA VAL A 836 9.06 -14.53 -54.52
C VAL A 836 9.23 -14.88 -56.00
N ILE A 837 8.53 -14.14 -56.84
CA ILE A 837 8.62 -14.25 -58.29
C ILE A 837 9.20 -12.95 -58.83
N THR A 838 10.21 -13.09 -59.69
CA THR A 838 10.76 -11.98 -60.46
C THR A 838 10.37 -12.18 -61.92
N PHE A 839 9.70 -11.20 -62.52
CA PHE A 839 9.46 -11.18 -63.97
C PHE A 839 10.77 -10.84 -64.68
N PRO A 840 11.40 -11.77 -65.43
CA PRO A 840 12.53 -11.43 -66.29
C PRO A 840 12.06 -10.48 -67.40
N ALA A 841 12.99 -9.65 -67.86
CA ALA A 841 12.76 -8.55 -68.80
C ALA A 841 12.11 -8.95 -70.13
N ASN A 842 11.97 -10.23 -70.49
CA ASN A 842 11.32 -10.63 -71.76
C ASN A 842 10.02 -11.45 -71.55
N SER A 843 9.57 -11.64 -70.31
CA SER A 843 8.39 -12.45 -70.00
C SER A 843 7.14 -11.59 -69.73
N ILE A 844 6.02 -11.95 -70.37
CA ILE A 844 4.73 -11.26 -70.22
C ILE A 844 3.82 -12.02 -69.25
N THR A 845 3.96 -13.34 -69.18
CA THR A 845 3.16 -14.23 -68.34
C THR A 845 4.06 -15.13 -67.50
N GLN A 846 3.72 -15.30 -66.23
CA GLN A 846 4.31 -16.30 -65.35
C GLN A 846 3.18 -17.05 -64.64
N SER A 847 3.32 -18.36 -64.51
CA SER A 847 2.36 -19.19 -63.79
C SER A 847 3.05 -19.86 -62.60
N ILE A 848 2.29 -20.03 -61.52
CA ILE A 848 2.67 -20.89 -60.41
C ILE A 848 1.70 -22.04 -60.31
N SER A 849 2.20 -23.17 -59.82
CA SER A 849 1.41 -24.35 -59.50
C SER A 849 1.77 -24.77 -58.08
N VAL A 850 0.77 -24.81 -57.20
CA VAL A 850 0.93 -25.20 -55.80
C VAL A 850 -0.06 -26.31 -55.49
N GLU A 851 0.42 -27.38 -54.84
CA GLU A 851 -0.46 -28.46 -54.42
C GLU A 851 -1.36 -28.00 -53.26
N VAL A 852 -2.66 -28.17 -53.44
CA VAL A 852 -3.70 -27.89 -52.45
C VAL A 852 -4.65 -29.07 -52.35
N MET A 853 -5.25 -29.28 -51.19
CA MET A 853 -6.18 -30.39 -50.96
C MET A 853 -7.45 -29.83 -50.32
N PRO A 854 -8.64 -30.05 -50.91
CA PRO A 854 -9.89 -29.64 -50.28
C PRO A 854 -10.23 -30.60 -49.13
N LEU A 855 -10.56 -30.03 -47.97
CA LEU A 855 -10.86 -30.74 -46.74
C LEU A 855 -12.36 -30.99 -46.54
N MET A 856 -13.19 -30.32 -47.31
CA MET A 856 -14.65 -30.50 -47.32
C MET A 856 -15.18 -30.65 -48.75
N SER A 857 -16.41 -31.15 -48.88
CA SER A 857 -17.13 -31.22 -50.16
C SER A 857 -18.13 -30.07 -50.29
N GLY A 858 -18.50 -29.71 -51.52
CA GLY A 858 -19.39 -28.59 -51.84
C GLY A 858 -18.74 -27.54 -52.75
N PHE A 859 -19.40 -26.39 -52.91
CA PHE A 859 -18.86 -25.24 -53.65
C PHE A 859 -17.96 -24.41 -52.74
N LEU A 860 -16.65 -24.58 -52.88
CA LEU A 860 -15.67 -23.88 -52.07
C LEU A 860 -15.14 -22.65 -52.81
N PRO A 861 -15.01 -21.49 -52.14
CA PRO A 861 -14.27 -20.38 -52.72
C PRO A 861 -12.83 -20.83 -52.98
N ILE A 862 -12.28 -20.46 -54.14
CA ILE A 862 -10.87 -20.74 -54.42
C ILE A 862 -9.99 -20.00 -53.39
N PRO A 863 -8.82 -20.56 -53.03
CA PRO A 863 -7.84 -19.88 -52.18
C PRO A 863 -7.56 -18.44 -52.63
N THR A 864 -7.51 -17.50 -51.69
CA THR A 864 -7.26 -16.09 -52.01
C THR A 864 -5.78 -15.83 -52.21
N LEU A 865 -5.44 -15.00 -53.19
CA LEU A 865 -4.05 -14.67 -53.51
C LEU A 865 -3.73 -13.25 -53.06
N ASN A 866 -2.85 -13.13 -52.08
CA ASN A 866 -2.27 -11.86 -51.65
C ASN A 866 -0.95 -11.64 -52.39
N ILE A 867 -0.73 -10.40 -52.82
CA ILE A 867 0.48 -10.02 -53.55
C ILE A 867 1.07 -8.75 -52.97
N PHE A 868 2.38 -8.79 -52.75
CA PHE A 868 3.16 -7.67 -52.25
C PHE A 868 4.31 -7.36 -53.21
N ARG A 869 4.58 -6.08 -53.44
CA ARG A 869 5.76 -5.66 -54.20
C ARG A 869 7.00 -5.98 -53.37
N TYR A 870 7.95 -6.68 -53.97
CA TYR A 870 9.16 -7.14 -53.29
C TYR A 870 10.37 -6.40 -53.84
N TYR A 871 11.14 -5.78 -52.94
CA TYR A 871 12.41 -5.16 -53.27
C TYR A 871 13.51 -6.06 -52.71
N PRO A 872 14.33 -6.72 -53.55
CA PRO A 872 15.39 -7.60 -53.08
C PRO A 872 16.48 -6.81 -52.35
N SER A 873 17.10 -7.44 -51.34
CA SER A 873 18.22 -6.85 -50.60
C SER A 873 19.43 -6.67 -51.52
N ASN A 874 20.00 -5.47 -51.57
CA ASN A 874 21.17 -5.18 -52.40
C ASN A 874 22.41 -5.02 -51.53
N SER A 875 23.32 -6.01 -51.57
CA SER A 875 24.53 -6.04 -50.73
C SER A 875 25.50 -4.89 -50.99
N ARG A 876 25.38 -4.20 -52.13
CA ARG A 876 26.17 -3.01 -52.46
C ARG A 876 25.64 -1.71 -51.84
N GLN A 877 24.39 -1.67 -51.38
CA GLN A 877 23.72 -0.46 -50.88
C GLN A 877 23.22 -0.56 -49.43
N ASN A 878 23.55 -1.63 -48.69
CA ASN A 878 23.08 -1.87 -47.31
C ASN A 878 21.55 -1.68 -47.15
N THR A 879 20.77 -2.07 -48.16
CA THR A 879 19.31 -2.01 -48.12
C THR A 879 18.73 -3.39 -47.83
N GLU A 880 18.00 -3.50 -46.73
CA GLU A 880 17.24 -4.71 -46.38
C GLU A 880 16.07 -4.94 -47.35
N SER A 881 15.65 -6.19 -47.53
CA SER A 881 14.52 -6.52 -48.39
C SER A 881 13.23 -5.89 -47.87
N LYS A 882 12.54 -5.11 -48.71
CA LYS A 882 11.30 -4.40 -48.32
C LYS A 882 10.09 -4.98 -49.05
N MET A 883 9.01 -5.22 -48.31
CA MET A 883 7.70 -5.61 -48.86
C MET A 883 6.74 -4.43 -48.71
N VAL A 884 6.09 -4.03 -49.81
CA VAL A 884 5.12 -2.92 -49.83
C VAL A 884 3.83 -3.40 -50.51
N PRO A 885 2.63 -3.12 -49.95
CA PRO A 885 1.39 -3.43 -50.64
C PRO A 885 1.29 -2.65 -51.96
N PHE A 886 0.69 -3.27 -52.98
CA PHE A 886 0.39 -2.56 -54.22
C PHE A 886 -0.60 -1.41 -53.96
N SER A 887 -0.43 -0.30 -54.68
CA SER A 887 -1.38 0.81 -54.61
C SER A 887 -2.74 0.38 -55.16
N THR A 888 -3.80 1.04 -54.67
CA THR A 888 -5.18 0.73 -55.07
C THR A 888 -5.32 0.88 -56.59
N GLY A 889 -5.64 -0.23 -57.27
CA GLY A 889 -5.81 -0.28 -58.73
C GLY A 889 -4.62 -0.80 -59.54
N GLN A 890 -3.46 -1.08 -58.95
CA GLN A 890 -2.32 -1.66 -59.68
C GLN A 890 -2.48 -3.14 -60.01
N VAL A 891 -3.30 -3.85 -59.25
CA VAL A 891 -3.47 -5.29 -59.38
C VAL A 891 -4.96 -5.58 -59.54
N TYR A 892 -5.30 -6.33 -60.58
CA TYR A 892 -6.66 -6.81 -60.81
C TYR A 892 -6.67 -8.35 -60.75
N ASN A 893 -7.47 -8.88 -59.82
CA ASN A 893 -7.71 -10.31 -59.70
C ASN A 893 -9.06 -10.64 -60.35
N ALA A 894 -9.02 -11.32 -61.49
CA ALA A 894 -10.21 -11.70 -62.27
C ALA A 894 -11.03 -12.81 -61.59
N THR A 895 -10.43 -13.51 -60.62
CA THR A 895 -10.99 -14.72 -60.00
C THR A 895 -11.54 -14.47 -58.60
N LYS A 896 -11.62 -13.20 -58.20
CA LYS A 896 -12.24 -12.78 -56.95
C LYS A 896 -13.72 -13.15 -56.95
N GLY A 897 -14.09 -14.11 -56.11
CA GLY A 897 -15.47 -14.62 -56.01
C GLY A 897 -15.75 -15.89 -56.81
N VAL A 898 -14.74 -16.49 -57.45
CA VAL A 898 -14.87 -17.79 -58.12
C VAL A 898 -14.92 -18.93 -57.10
N GLN A 899 -15.73 -19.95 -57.38
CA GLN A 899 -15.88 -21.15 -56.55
C GLN A 899 -15.57 -22.42 -57.36
N THR A 900 -15.03 -23.44 -56.70
CA THR A 900 -14.76 -24.77 -57.29
C THR A 900 -15.66 -25.80 -56.61
N HIS A 901 -16.27 -26.68 -57.41
CA HIS A 901 -17.09 -27.77 -56.90
C HIS A 901 -16.23 -28.98 -56.51
N VAL A 902 -16.28 -29.36 -55.23
CA VAL A 902 -15.54 -30.49 -54.67
C VAL A 902 -16.52 -31.63 -54.33
N LEU A 903 -16.32 -32.79 -54.94
CA LEU A 903 -17.10 -34.00 -54.69
C LEU A 903 -16.63 -34.74 -53.43
N PRO A 904 -17.48 -35.52 -52.76
CA PRO A 904 -17.07 -36.39 -51.67
C PRO A 904 -16.05 -37.47 -52.10
N ARG A 905 -15.32 -38.02 -51.12
CA ARG A 905 -14.30 -39.07 -51.34
C ARG A 905 -14.96 -40.37 -51.82
N VAL A 906 -14.34 -41.05 -52.78
CA VAL A 906 -14.76 -42.39 -53.21
C VAL A 906 -14.29 -43.41 -52.18
N THR A 907 -15.22 -44.04 -51.47
CA THR A 907 -14.95 -45.22 -50.63
C THR A 907 -14.97 -46.47 -51.51
N THR A 908 -13.83 -47.13 -51.71
CA THR A 908 -13.75 -48.46 -52.34
C THR A 908 -14.20 -49.51 -51.34
N ASP A 909 -15.48 -49.50 -50.98
CA ASP A 909 -16.18 -50.58 -50.26
C ASP A 909 -17.64 -50.55 -50.71
N ALA A 910 -17.89 -51.08 -51.91
CA ALA A 910 -19.22 -51.41 -52.39
C ALA A 910 -19.12 -52.73 -53.17
N SER A 911 -18.86 -53.81 -52.43
CA SER A 911 -19.14 -55.18 -52.86
C SER A 911 -19.98 -55.89 -51.80
N PHE A 912 -21.17 -55.34 -51.54
CA PHE A 912 -22.33 -56.08 -51.03
C PHE A 912 -23.58 -55.31 -51.48
N ILE A 913 -24.05 -55.62 -52.69
CA ILE A 913 -25.42 -56.02 -53.08
C ILE A 913 -25.32 -56.51 -54.53
#